data_AF-A0AAE0SYR0-F1
#
_entry.id   AF-A0AAE0SYR0-F1
#
_cell.length_a   1.000
_cell.length_b   1.000
_cell.length_c   1.000
_cell.angle_alpha   90.00
_cell.angle_beta   90.00
_cell.angle_gamma   90.00
#
_symmetry.space_group_name_H-M   'P 1'
#
loop_
_entity.id
_entity.type
_entity.pdbx_description
1 polymer ?
#
loop_
_entity_poly.entity_id
_entity_poly.type
_entity_poly.pdbx_seq_one_letter_code
_entity_poly.pdbx_strand_id
1 'polypeptide(L)'
;MENGNSKRRRHDSQVDSHELSADEKLKVEKLFQKKFSYQNPGSWKLSREENHGDYSSDREVCVKDTSCDAVETLSFFSANATINKQEIENKTLVLNSCKVLERDIHFSGDDSLKFSVKPELIKMKDELNEVKNKLNDKDILTWHRHTSDVNIAGNIVNSIAQRFKPELCTQAWCKFYEIASSYKILDLSKPALLTIHLCEAPGAFVTSLNHYLHCQGYNGEWEWRASTLNPHYEGNHRGQMIDDDRFIKSTVDNWYFGKDNTGNLMTLQNLEGLIEIVQEIGFADLVTADGSIDCQDNPAEQENIVSQLHYCEVLTALHILSPGGTLVIKLFTMYEYQAISLMYILNCMFTKVEVFKPCTSKGGNSEVYVICLQLHGDHKSYLISQLTQLYFCGGSRPEIPVCPLPLEDLPDSFLEQHCECCQFFNTLQCQAINRNLELYQLGDDLKGEADKVEGDHKAQEEEEVTLNASKHYCLELFLEKYNLDTIADEDKIVQKSHNSVRRHWNQSTPSVSQSKGCHKESKGTFQMRVERSSLSWKQKVFLFTTYTDDILDKIRPYKSRKPPHRQDDVCCWTCATGFPVQEIHSSRFGDSQLITATQELFHNAQCLKQMTRKQEIRESEVQVLYQILSIMSENHPSASFNMKDNERELPIYLVYENTVPEVIQKVREVMEKKIYLLSVDDNCGSDVLPRPDLTVYFEDATNQSRQGLQTELQIQKNVLSILIHSLKNLQRKNSLIIKMSTCLTRISAGLIFLFSRCFAEIGFHPLIAIDHLEQYLVCWQYSRCPDHIIDHLVHVMQRLEDSDDSGMTILEVVPVVTILQDFHFTQFLTKVNNDFMKRYITEVVEKEKIFYQDNSDIQTADEYFE
;
A
#
# COMPACT_ATOMS: atom_id res chain seq x y z
N MET A 1 48.32 17.72 24.15
CA MET A 1 47.52 18.94 24.36
C MET A 1 46.49 18.97 23.26
N GLU A 2 45.22 18.83 23.65
CA GLU A 2 43.97 19.43 23.10
C GLU A 2 43.77 19.54 21.57
N ASN A 3 42.58 19.41 20.97
CA ASN A 3 41.22 18.99 21.35
C ASN A 3 40.40 19.02 20.02
N GLY A 4 39.32 18.25 19.93
CA GLY A 4 38.24 18.55 18.95
C GLY A 4 37.64 17.36 18.21
N ASN A 5 36.93 16.48 18.92
CA ASN A 5 36.02 15.50 18.30
C ASN A 5 34.68 15.53 19.05
N SER A 6 33.64 16.08 18.42
CA SER A 6 32.28 16.09 18.98
C SER A 6 31.61 14.73 18.72
N LYS A 7 31.39 13.96 19.80
CA LYS A 7 30.52 12.78 19.78
C LYS A 7 29.08 13.25 19.94
N ARG A 8 28.24 13.05 18.91
CA ARG A 8 26.78 13.03 19.03
C ARG A 8 26.37 11.89 19.98
N ARG A 9 25.84 12.23 21.15
CA ARG A 9 25.14 11.28 22.04
C ARG A 9 23.81 10.91 21.39
N ARG A 10 23.58 9.61 21.16
CA ARG A 10 22.25 9.05 20.99
C ARG A 10 21.60 9.01 22.37
N HIS A 11 20.45 9.65 22.55
CA HIS A 11 19.57 9.37 23.67
C HIS A 11 18.79 8.09 23.31
N ASP A 12 19.28 6.95 23.77
CA ASP A 12 18.45 5.76 23.95
C ASP A 12 17.60 6.02 25.21
N SER A 13 16.33 6.38 25.03
CA SER A 13 15.35 6.36 26.11
C SER A 13 14.89 4.92 26.30
N GLN A 14 15.54 4.20 27.22
CA GLN A 14 14.90 3.06 27.88
C GLN A 14 13.67 3.62 28.59
N VAL A 15 12.47 3.25 28.14
CA VAL A 15 11.26 3.39 28.93
C VAL A 15 11.36 2.31 30.01
N ASP A 16 11.94 2.66 31.14
CA ASP A 16 11.75 1.87 32.35
C ASP A 16 10.25 1.93 32.69
N SER A 17 9.60 0.77 32.61
CA SER A 17 8.26 0.57 33.12
C SER A 17 8.30 0.75 34.64
N HIS A 18 8.11 1.97 35.12
CA HIS A 18 7.75 2.18 36.51
C HIS A 18 6.37 1.56 36.73
N GLU A 19 6.34 0.35 37.30
CA GLU A 19 5.15 -0.15 37.96
C GLU A 19 4.70 0.91 38.97
N LEU A 20 3.48 1.42 38.80
CA LEU A 20 2.87 2.29 39.79
C LEU A 20 2.99 1.65 41.17
N SER A 21 3.54 2.38 42.12
CA SER A 21 3.65 1.94 43.51
C SER A 21 2.25 1.60 44.05
N ALA A 22 2.18 0.73 45.06
CA ALA A 22 0.92 0.38 45.71
C ALA A 22 0.17 1.63 46.22
N ASP A 23 0.88 2.68 46.59
CA ASP A 23 0.32 3.96 47.04
C ASP A 23 -0.24 4.81 45.89
N GLU A 24 0.34 4.73 44.69
CA GLU A 24 -0.19 5.39 43.49
C GLU A 24 -1.43 4.66 42.97
N LYS A 25 -1.40 3.32 42.94
CA LYS A 25 -2.59 2.50 42.64
C LYS A 25 -3.73 2.79 43.62
N LEU A 26 -3.43 2.86 44.92
CA LEU A 26 -4.41 3.18 45.96
C LEU A 26 -4.87 4.64 45.92
N LYS A 27 -4.04 5.59 45.47
CA LYS A 27 -4.45 6.99 45.25
C LYS A 27 -5.40 7.11 44.07
N VAL A 28 -5.12 6.43 42.96
CA VAL A 28 -6.02 6.36 41.79
C VAL A 28 -7.34 5.70 42.18
N GLU A 29 -7.30 4.59 42.89
CA GLU A 29 -8.47 3.86 43.36
C GLU A 29 -9.30 4.67 44.38
N LYS A 30 -8.67 5.42 45.29
CA LYS A 30 -9.34 6.33 46.24
C LYS A 30 -9.88 7.60 45.58
N LEU A 31 -9.20 8.16 44.58
CA LEU A 31 -9.70 9.28 43.78
C LEU A 31 -10.94 8.86 42.97
N PHE A 32 -10.98 7.62 42.51
CA PHE A 32 -12.15 7.03 41.84
C PHE A 32 -13.28 6.71 42.83
N GLN A 33 -13.04 5.99 43.93
CA GLN A 33 -14.10 5.63 44.90
C GLN A 33 -14.77 6.84 45.53
N LYS A 34 -14.03 7.94 45.76
CA LYS A 34 -14.57 9.18 46.33
C LYS A 34 -15.48 9.96 45.36
N LYS A 35 -15.49 9.60 44.06
CA LYS A 35 -16.25 10.28 42.99
C LYS A 35 -17.50 9.52 42.54
N PHE A 36 -17.64 8.23 42.86
CA PHE A 36 -18.73 7.37 42.37
C PHE A 36 -19.80 7.01 43.43
N SER A 37 -19.78 7.63 44.61
CA SER A 37 -20.83 7.45 45.62
C SER A 37 -21.85 8.60 45.62
N TYR A 38 -22.58 8.84 44.52
CA TYR A 38 -23.87 9.56 44.59
C TYR A 38 -24.76 9.26 43.36
N GLN A 39 -25.77 8.42 43.63
CA GLN A 39 -27.10 8.27 43.00
C GLN A 39 -27.27 8.03 41.49
N ASN A 40 -27.65 6.78 41.22
CA ASN A 40 -28.50 6.31 40.14
C ASN A 40 -29.95 6.81 40.36
N PRO A 41 -30.64 7.41 39.37
CA PRO A 41 -32.08 7.26 39.24
C PRO A 41 -32.45 6.71 37.86
N GLY A 42 -32.92 5.47 37.82
CA GLY A 42 -33.69 4.94 36.69
C GLY A 42 -33.05 3.79 35.91
N SER A 43 -32.77 2.66 36.56
CA SER A 43 -32.78 1.37 35.87
C SER A 43 -34.05 0.61 36.24
N TRP A 44 -34.72 0.11 35.20
CA TRP A 44 -35.90 -0.71 35.29
C TRP A 44 -35.62 -2.01 36.05
N LYS A 45 -36.57 -2.38 36.92
CA LYS A 45 -36.52 -3.49 37.87
C LYS A 45 -36.21 -4.84 37.22
N LEU A 46 -35.24 -5.55 37.79
CA LEU A 46 -35.27 -7.01 37.92
C LEU A 46 -35.49 -7.33 39.41
N SER A 47 -36.61 -8.00 39.67
CA SER A 47 -37.08 -8.38 41.00
C SER A 47 -36.21 -9.46 41.64
N ARG A 48 -35.80 -9.26 42.90
CA ARG A 48 -35.74 -10.31 43.93
C ARG A 48 -35.80 -9.69 45.32
N GLU A 49 -36.67 -10.26 46.13
CA GLU A 49 -36.95 -9.95 47.53
C GLU A 49 -35.79 -10.37 48.44
N GLU A 50 -35.48 -9.58 49.49
CA GLU A 50 -35.51 -9.98 50.90
C GLU A 50 -34.88 -8.92 51.85
N ASN A 51 -35.74 -8.34 52.70
CA ASN A 51 -35.65 -8.11 54.15
C ASN A 51 -34.43 -7.48 54.89
N HIS A 52 -34.77 -6.38 55.58
CA HIS A 52 -34.44 -5.94 56.95
C HIS A 52 -33.06 -5.34 57.32
N GLY A 53 -33.11 -4.16 57.97
CA GLY A 53 -32.14 -3.77 59.01
C GLY A 53 -31.84 -2.27 59.15
N ASP A 54 -32.55 -1.60 60.06
CA ASP A 54 -32.31 -0.25 60.59
C ASP A 54 -30.91 -0.06 61.21
N TYR A 55 -30.34 1.15 61.16
CA TYR A 55 -29.75 1.86 62.32
C TYR A 55 -29.21 3.26 61.95
N SER A 56 -29.62 4.24 62.76
CA SER A 56 -29.25 5.66 62.82
C SER A 56 -27.82 5.91 63.35
N SER A 57 -27.16 7.00 62.93
CA SER A 57 -26.82 8.17 63.78
C SER A 57 -25.75 9.09 63.16
N ASP A 58 -26.13 10.36 63.00
CA ASP A 58 -25.39 11.62 63.10
C ASP A 58 -23.85 11.66 63.07
N ARG A 59 -23.33 12.53 62.20
CA ARG A 59 -22.41 13.63 62.57
C ARG A 59 -22.29 14.64 61.42
N GLU A 60 -22.84 15.84 61.65
CA GLU A 60 -22.56 17.05 60.88
C GLU A 60 -21.07 17.40 60.98
N VAL A 61 -20.44 17.64 59.83
CA VAL A 61 -19.19 18.40 59.74
C VAL A 61 -19.43 19.56 58.79
N CYS A 62 -19.45 20.75 59.38
CA CYS A 62 -19.53 22.04 58.71
C CYS A 62 -18.26 22.26 57.86
N VAL A 63 -18.41 22.39 56.54
CA VAL A 63 -17.35 22.87 55.64
C VAL A 63 -17.76 24.23 55.11
N LYS A 64 -17.01 25.25 55.56
CA LYS A 64 -17.05 26.61 55.03
C LYS A 64 -16.39 26.65 53.66
N ASP A 65 -17.00 27.43 52.77
CA ASP A 65 -16.43 28.17 51.63
C ASP A 65 -15.19 27.56 50.96
N THR A 66 -15.43 26.82 49.87
CA THR A 66 -14.45 26.64 48.80
C THR A 66 -14.93 27.39 47.56
N SER A 67 -14.00 28.16 46.99
CA SER A 67 -14.11 29.07 45.85
C SER A 67 -14.70 28.45 44.58
N CYS A 68 -15.26 29.33 43.75
CA CYS A 68 -15.91 29.05 42.47
C CYS A 68 -15.02 28.26 41.47
N ASP A 69 -13.69 28.33 41.59
CA ASP A 69 -12.74 27.70 40.66
C ASP A 69 -12.63 26.17 40.82
N ALA A 70 -12.96 25.63 41.99
CA ALA A 70 -12.94 24.18 42.22
C ALA A 70 -14.11 23.45 41.53
N VAL A 71 -15.21 24.16 41.26
CA VAL A 71 -16.43 23.60 40.66
C VAL A 71 -16.28 23.44 39.13
N GLU A 72 -15.58 24.36 38.47
CA GLU A 72 -15.24 24.25 37.04
C GLU A 72 -14.17 23.17 36.78
N THR A 73 -13.20 23.05 37.67
CA THR A 73 -12.17 22.00 37.57
C THR A 73 -12.79 20.61 37.78
N LEU A 74 -13.71 20.45 38.75
CA LEU A 74 -14.40 19.18 39.02
C LEU A 74 -15.40 18.78 37.92
N SER A 75 -16.01 19.74 37.21
CA SER A 75 -16.90 19.45 36.08
C SER A 75 -16.12 18.98 34.85
N PHE A 76 -14.94 19.55 34.58
CA PHE A 76 -14.03 19.10 33.53
C PHE A 76 -13.57 17.65 33.76
N PHE A 77 -13.21 17.30 35.00
CA PHE A 77 -12.82 15.92 35.35
C PHE A 77 -13.98 14.91 35.42
N SER A 78 -15.25 15.33 35.52
CA SER A 78 -16.40 14.41 35.46
C SER A 78 -16.81 14.14 34.01
N ALA A 79 -16.69 15.16 33.14
CA ALA A 79 -16.83 15.02 31.70
C ALA A 79 -15.80 14.04 31.14
N ASN A 80 -14.51 14.20 31.49
CA ASN A 80 -13.45 13.31 31.01
C ASN A 80 -13.61 11.86 31.49
N ALA A 81 -14.07 11.60 32.72
CA ALA A 81 -14.32 10.23 33.19
C ALA A 81 -15.53 9.56 32.51
N THR A 82 -16.56 10.34 32.17
CA THR A 82 -17.75 9.86 31.44
C THR A 82 -17.43 9.63 29.97
N ILE A 83 -16.62 10.50 29.37
CA ILE A 83 -16.04 10.35 28.02
C ILE A 83 -15.16 9.11 27.95
N ASN A 84 -14.30 8.88 28.96
CA ASN A 84 -13.45 7.69 29.05
C ASN A 84 -14.28 6.39 29.11
N LYS A 85 -15.43 6.39 29.79
CA LYS A 85 -16.34 5.23 29.82
C LYS A 85 -17.08 5.04 28.49
N GLN A 86 -17.55 6.12 27.86
CA GLN A 86 -18.20 6.09 26.54
C GLN A 86 -17.25 5.74 25.39
N GLU A 87 -15.95 6.05 25.49
CA GLU A 87 -14.92 5.63 24.53
C GLU A 87 -14.58 4.14 24.63
N ILE A 88 -14.86 3.50 25.78
CA ILE A 88 -14.48 2.11 26.09
C ILE A 88 -15.68 1.14 26.03
N GLU A 89 -16.91 1.59 26.29
CA GLU A 89 -18.12 0.79 26.11
C GLU A 89 -18.50 0.64 24.62
N ASN A 90 -18.96 -0.55 24.23
CA ASN A 90 -19.29 -0.90 22.85
C ASN A 90 -20.25 0.12 22.23
N LYS A 91 -19.75 0.91 21.27
CA LYS A 91 -20.55 1.80 20.41
C LYS A 91 -21.25 0.95 19.35
N THR A 92 -22.28 0.22 19.76
CA THR A 92 -23.07 -0.68 18.91
C THR A 92 -24.50 -0.19 18.83
N LEU A 93 -25.05 -0.10 17.62
CA LEU A 93 -26.48 0.09 17.41
C LEU A 93 -27.02 -1.01 16.51
N VAL A 94 -28.14 -1.61 16.94
CA VAL A 94 -28.83 -2.70 16.23
C VAL A 94 -29.89 -2.08 15.31
N LEU A 95 -29.84 -2.39 14.02
CA LEU A 95 -30.95 -2.10 13.12
C LEU A 95 -31.93 -3.28 13.20
N ASN A 96 -33.16 -3.04 13.67
CA ASN A 96 -34.18 -4.08 13.75
C ASN A 96 -34.53 -4.60 12.35
N SER A 97 -34.76 -5.91 12.22
CA SER A 97 -35.01 -6.56 10.94
C SER A 97 -36.28 -6.00 10.28
N CYS A 98 -36.16 -5.41 9.09
CA CYS A 98 -37.27 -5.15 8.21
C CYS A 98 -37.53 -6.41 7.38
N LYS A 99 -38.68 -7.06 7.61
CA LYS A 99 -39.10 -8.16 6.77
C LYS A 99 -39.73 -7.59 5.49
N VAL A 100 -39.10 -7.97 4.37
CA VAL A 100 -39.66 -8.17 3.03
C VAL A 100 -39.28 -7.13 1.96
N LEU A 101 -38.40 -7.53 1.04
CA LEU A 101 -38.35 -7.06 -0.36
C LEU A 101 -39.32 -7.95 -1.19
N GLU A 102 -40.64 -7.77 -1.07
CA GLU A 102 -41.61 -8.44 -1.96
C GLU A 102 -42.25 -7.40 -2.88
N ARG A 103 -41.99 -7.64 -4.17
CA ARG A 103 -42.56 -7.07 -5.40
C ARG A 103 -41.87 -5.84 -5.99
N ASP A 104 -41.55 -6.02 -7.27
CA ASP A 104 -41.25 -5.03 -8.32
C ASP A 104 -40.48 -3.81 -7.86
N ILE A 105 -39.27 -4.06 -7.33
CA ILE A 105 -38.25 -3.02 -7.21
C ILE A 105 -37.98 -2.48 -8.61
N HIS A 106 -38.34 -1.22 -8.85
CA HIS A 106 -37.88 -0.50 -10.02
C HIS A 106 -36.41 -0.13 -9.81
N PHE A 107 -35.51 -0.97 -10.32
CA PHE A 107 -34.12 -0.59 -10.48
C PHE A 107 -34.05 0.56 -11.50
N SER A 108 -34.02 1.80 -11.03
CA SER A 108 -33.91 2.96 -11.91
C SER A 108 -32.47 3.06 -12.41
N GLY A 109 -32.25 2.81 -13.71
CA GLY A 109 -31.03 3.21 -14.42
C GLY A 109 -31.08 4.66 -14.91
N ASP A 110 -32.01 5.48 -14.39
CA ASP A 110 -32.19 6.87 -14.81
C ASP A 110 -31.32 7.80 -13.95
N ASP A 111 -30.15 8.15 -14.50
CA ASP A 111 -29.16 9.08 -13.95
C ASP A 111 -29.71 10.50 -13.67
N SER A 112 -30.92 10.83 -14.14
CA SER A 112 -31.53 12.15 -14.00
C SER A 112 -32.36 12.36 -12.74
N LEU A 113 -32.64 11.28 -11.98
CA LEU A 113 -33.35 11.36 -10.71
C LEU A 113 -32.39 11.88 -9.62
N LYS A 114 -32.53 13.17 -9.29
CA LYS A 114 -31.95 13.73 -8.06
C LYS A 114 -32.62 13.05 -6.86
N PHE A 115 -32.05 11.96 -6.37
CA PHE A 115 -32.52 11.31 -5.16
C PHE A 115 -32.40 12.30 -3.99
N SER A 116 -33.54 12.72 -3.44
CA SER A 116 -33.55 13.64 -2.31
C SER A 116 -33.17 12.89 -1.03
N VAL A 117 -31.95 13.13 -0.54
CA VAL A 117 -31.51 12.65 0.78
C VAL A 117 -32.39 13.28 1.87
N LYS A 118 -32.67 12.53 2.94
CA LYS A 118 -33.44 13.05 4.08
C LYS A 118 -32.79 14.33 4.63
N PRO A 119 -33.55 15.41 4.90
CA PRO A 119 -33.00 16.68 5.40
C PRO A 119 -32.16 16.53 6.67
N GLU A 120 -32.50 15.57 7.53
CA GLU A 120 -31.77 15.26 8.75
C GLU A 120 -30.34 14.76 8.48
N LEU A 121 -30.15 13.93 7.45
CA LEU A 121 -28.83 13.42 7.05
C LEU A 121 -27.97 14.50 6.39
N ILE A 122 -28.59 15.36 5.56
CA ILE A 122 -27.91 16.52 4.98
C ILE A 122 -27.40 17.44 6.11
N LYS A 123 -28.26 17.73 7.08
CA LYS A 123 -27.89 18.55 8.24
C LYS A 123 -26.72 17.94 9.01
N MET A 124 -26.73 16.63 9.26
CA MET A 124 -25.62 15.93 9.92
C MET A 124 -24.32 15.98 9.08
N LYS A 125 -24.41 15.86 7.75
CA LYS A 125 -23.27 16.02 6.84
C LYS A 125 -22.68 17.42 6.96
N ASP A 126 -23.51 18.44 6.93
CA ASP A 126 -23.09 19.84 7.04
C ASP A 126 -22.44 20.13 8.41
N GLU A 127 -23.08 19.70 9.51
CA GLU A 127 -22.55 19.84 10.88
C GLU A 127 -21.17 19.17 11.02
N LEU A 128 -21.01 17.94 10.50
CA LEU A 128 -19.73 17.23 10.56
C LEU A 128 -18.65 17.90 9.69
N ASN A 129 -19.04 18.39 8.51
CA ASN A 129 -18.13 19.11 7.61
C ASN A 129 -17.66 20.44 8.21
N GLU A 130 -18.54 21.18 8.89
CA GLU A 130 -18.15 22.38 9.65
C GLU A 130 -17.11 22.07 10.73
N VAL A 131 -17.27 20.96 11.45
CA VAL A 131 -16.30 20.51 12.46
C VAL A 131 -14.98 20.08 11.82
N LYS A 132 -15.02 19.31 10.72
CA LYS A 132 -13.82 18.88 9.97
C LYS A 132 -13.07 20.05 9.35
N ASN A 133 -13.77 21.09 8.89
CA ASN A 133 -13.15 22.28 8.29
C ASN A 133 -12.25 23.05 9.27
N LYS A 134 -12.47 22.91 10.59
CA LYS A 134 -11.56 23.44 11.62
C LYS A 134 -10.16 22.81 11.61
N LEU A 135 -9.96 21.75 10.82
CA LEU A 135 -8.68 21.05 10.67
C LEU A 135 -7.88 21.52 9.45
N ASN A 136 -8.46 22.35 8.58
CA ASN A 136 -7.88 22.69 7.28
C ASN A 136 -6.57 23.48 7.38
N ASP A 137 -6.37 24.22 8.47
CA ASP A 137 -5.18 25.01 8.78
C ASP A 137 -4.11 24.21 9.55
N LYS A 138 -4.39 22.96 9.95
CA LYS A 138 -3.45 22.14 10.70
C LYS A 138 -2.51 21.41 9.74
N ASP A 139 -1.21 21.45 10.05
CA ASP A 139 -0.25 20.59 9.38
C ASP A 139 -0.59 19.13 9.70
N ILE A 140 -0.80 18.33 8.66
CA ILE A 140 -1.33 16.97 8.78
C ILE A 140 -0.40 16.04 9.57
N LEU A 141 0.93 16.24 9.52
CA LEU A 141 1.88 15.44 10.31
C LEU A 141 1.83 15.79 11.79
N THR A 142 1.79 17.08 12.08
CA THR A 142 1.72 17.59 13.45
C THR A 142 0.38 17.18 14.09
N TRP A 143 -0.72 17.33 13.34
CA TRP A 143 -2.05 16.89 13.75
C TRP A 143 -2.15 15.38 13.93
N HIS A 144 -1.59 14.57 13.01
CA HIS A 144 -1.58 13.12 13.15
C HIS A 144 -0.77 12.65 14.34
N ARG A 145 0.37 13.29 14.63
CA ARG A 145 1.16 13.00 15.83
C ARG A 145 0.35 13.32 17.08
N HIS A 146 -0.18 14.55 17.17
CA HIS A 146 -1.02 14.98 18.30
C HIS A 146 -2.18 14.02 18.56
N THR A 147 -3.00 13.76 17.54
CA THR A 147 -4.16 12.85 17.67
C THR A 147 -3.78 11.42 18.01
N SER A 148 -2.55 10.98 17.72
CA SER A 148 -2.04 9.68 18.14
C SER A 148 -1.56 9.71 19.59
N ASP A 149 -0.93 10.81 20.01
CA ASP A 149 -0.45 11.02 21.37
C ASP A 149 -1.60 11.19 22.36
N VAL A 150 -2.69 11.87 22.00
CA VAL A 150 -3.86 12.04 22.89
C VAL A 150 -4.87 10.89 22.80
N ASN A 151 -4.65 9.91 21.92
CA ASN A 151 -5.54 8.75 21.79
C ASN A 151 -5.45 7.85 23.03
N ILE A 152 -6.57 7.68 23.74
CA ILE A 152 -6.65 6.81 24.92
C ILE A 152 -6.34 5.35 24.57
N ALA A 153 -6.73 4.88 23.39
CA ALA A 153 -6.41 3.54 22.90
C ALA A 153 -4.98 3.40 22.33
N GLY A 154 -4.18 4.48 22.35
CA GLY A 154 -2.89 4.57 21.65
C GLY A 154 -1.83 3.55 22.10
N ASN A 155 -1.94 3.04 23.33
CA ASN A 155 -0.99 2.07 23.88
C ASN A 155 -1.34 0.61 23.52
N ILE A 156 -2.55 0.32 23.03
CA ILE A 156 -3.05 -1.05 22.84
C ILE A 156 -2.21 -1.81 21.82
N VAL A 157 -2.08 -1.28 20.60
CA VAL A 157 -1.39 -1.96 19.50
C VAL A 157 0.06 -2.30 19.88
N ASN A 158 0.80 -1.33 20.42
CA ASN A 158 2.19 -1.53 20.82
C ASN A 158 2.32 -2.55 21.97
N SER A 159 1.42 -2.49 22.95
CA SER A 159 1.42 -3.43 24.08
C SER A 159 1.10 -4.85 23.63
N ILE A 160 0.16 -5.03 22.70
CA ILE A 160 -0.16 -6.35 22.13
C ILE A 160 1.02 -6.91 21.34
N ALA A 161 1.62 -6.08 20.48
CA ALA A 161 2.79 -6.46 19.69
C ALA A 161 3.96 -6.93 20.58
N GLN A 162 4.18 -6.27 21.72
CA GLN A 162 5.26 -6.62 22.65
C GLN A 162 4.95 -7.84 23.52
N ARG A 163 3.74 -7.91 24.09
CA ARG A 163 3.32 -8.94 25.05
C ARG A 163 2.99 -10.27 24.37
N PHE A 164 2.20 -10.24 23.30
CA PHE A 164 1.66 -11.44 22.66
C PHE A 164 2.34 -11.80 21.35
N LYS A 165 3.01 -10.82 20.71
CA LYS A 165 3.77 -10.99 19.47
C LYS A 165 2.98 -11.69 18.35
N PRO A 166 1.73 -11.26 18.05
CA PRO A 166 0.98 -11.84 16.96
C PRO A 166 1.62 -11.50 15.61
N GLU A 167 1.29 -12.28 14.59
CA GLU A 167 1.73 -12.01 13.22
C GLU A 167 1.05 -10.73 12.70
N LEU A 168 1.81 -9.86 12.05
CA LEU A 168 1.30 -8.64 11.41
C LEU A 168 0.43 -7.74 12.33
N CYS A 169 0.86 -7.56 13.59
CA CYS A 169 0.18 -6.73 14.58
C CYS A 169 0.07 -5.25 14.13
N THR A 170 -1.06 -4.90 13.54
CA THR A 170 -1.39 -3.54 13.10
C THR A 170 -2.62 -3.01 13.85
N GLN A 171 -2.99 -1.75 13.60
CA GLN A 171 -4.26 -1.21 14.11
C GLN A 171 -5.45 -2.00 13.53
N ALA A 172 -5.41 -2.36 12.25
CA ALA A 172 -6.45 -3.19 11.61
C ALA A 172 -6.58 -4.57 12.27
N TRP A 173 -5.45 -5.20 12.62
CA TRP A 173 -5.43 -6.45 13.37
C TRP A 173 -6.22 -6.35 14.69
N CYS A 174 -6.00 -5.26 15.45
CA CYS A 174 -6.67 -5.05 16.73
C CYS A 174 -8.17 -4.78 16.54
N LYS A 175 -8.55 -3.94 15.57
CA LYS A 175 -9.96 -3.67 15.24
C LYS A 175 -10.72 -4.97 14.94
N PHE A 176 -10.13 -5.84 14.14
CA PHE A 176 -10.77 -7.11 13.81
C PHE A 176 -10.80 -8.09 14.98
N TYR A 177 -9.76 -8.12 15.81
CA TYR A 177 -9.76 -8.95 17.02
C TYR A 177 -10.88 -8.53 17.98
N GLU A 178 -11.12 -7.22 18.13
CA GLU A 178 -12.26 -6.69 18.90
C GLU A 178 -13.60 -7.18 18.31
N ILE A 179 -13.76 -7.16 16.99
CA ILE A 179 -14.97 -7.62 16.30
C ILE A 179 -15.17 -9.12 16.52
N ALA A 180 -14.15 -9.94 16.24
CA ALA A 180 -14.21 -11.38 16.39
C ALA A 180 -14.51 -11.82 17.83
N SER A 181 -14.01 -11.05 18.81
CA SER A 181 -14.27 -11.32 20.23
C SER A 181 -15.63 -10.80 20.72
N SER A 182 -16.19 -9.78 20.06
CA SER A 182 -17.47 -9.15 20.47
C SER A 182 -18.69 -9.83 19.84
N TYR A 183 -18.53 -10.46 18.67
CA TYR A 183 -19.62 -11.04 17.90
C TYR A 183 -19.35 -12.52 17.61
N LYS A 184 -20.42 -13.33 17.58
CA LYS A 184 -20.35 -14.70 17.09
C LYS A 184 -20.27 -14.70 15.56
N ILE A 185 -19.14 -14.29 15.02
CA ILE A 185 -18.91 -14.16 13.56
C ILE A 185 -18.75 -15.51 12.88
N LEU A 186 -18.39 -16.56 13.63
CA LEU A 186 -18.17 -17.92 13.15
C LEU A 186 -18.84 -18.95 14.07
N ASP A 187 -19.21 -20.09 13.51
CA ASP A 187 -19.63 -21.27 14.26
C ASP A 187 -18.46 -22.23 14.45
N LEU A 188 -17.73 -22.05 15.55
CA LEU A 188 -16.54 -22.85 15.89
C LEU A 188 -16.85 -24.33 16.20
N SER A 189 -18.12 -24.75 16.16
CA SER A 189 -18.49 -26.16 16.26
C SER A 189 -18.35 -26.91 14.92
N LYS A 190 -18.23 -26.20 13.80
CA LYS A 190 -18.02 -26.79 12.48
C LYS A 190 -16.65 -27.48 12.41
N PRO A 191 -16.54 -28.62 11.70
CA PRO A 191 -15.26 -29.32 11.55
C PRO A 191 -14.31 -28.63 10.58
N ALA A 192 -14.84 -27.81 9.67
CA ALA A 192 -14.09 -27.03 8.71
C ALA A 192 -14.73 -25.64 8.57
N LEU A 193 -13.89 -24.62 8.41
CA LEU A 193 -14.29 -23.23 8.19
C LEU A 193 -13.63 -22.71 6.91
N LEU A 194 -14.39 -21.98 6.10
CA LEU A 194 -13.87 -21.22 4.96
C LEU A 194 -14.11 -19.73 5.17
N THR A 195 -13.06 -18.93 5.06
CA THR A 195 -13.16 -17.46 5.18
C THR A 195 -12.55 -16.74 3.99
N ILE A 196 -13.22 -15.70 3.49
CA ILE A 196 -12.75 -14.90 2.35
C ILE A 196 -12.55 -13.45 2.82
N HIS A 197 -11.41 -12.87 2.50
CA HIS A 197 -11.05 -11.52 2.95
C HIS A 197 -10.85 -10.60 1.74
N LEU A 198 -11.74 -9.62 1.56
CA LEU A 198 -11.75 -8.71 0.43
C LEU A 198 -11.01 -7.41 0.78
N CYS A 199 -10.24 -6.91 -0.18
CA CYS A 199 -9.39 -5.73 -0.01
C CYS A 199 -8.47 -5.83 1.22
N GLU A 200 -7.91 -7.02 1.45
CA GLU A 200 -7.33 -7.44 2.73
C GLU A 200 -5.87 -6.99 2.96
N ALA A 201 -5.19 -6.43 1.96
CA ALA A 201 -3.77 -6.12 2.07
C ALA A 201 -3.46 -5.27 3.32
N PRO A 202 -2.42 -5.62 4.10
CA PRO A 202 -1.43 -6.67 3.85
C PRO A 202 -1.81 -8.09 4.34
N GLY A 203 -2.93 -8.30 5.03
CA GLY A 203 -3.30 -9.58 5.69
C GLY A 203 -3.61 -9.49 7.18
N ALA A 204 -3.98 -8.30 7.67
CA ALA A 204 -4.12 -8.06 9.10
C ALA A 204 -5.34 -8.75 9.72
N PHE A 205 -6.46 -8.86 9.01
CA PHE A 205 -7.65 -9.56 9.51
C PHE A 205 -7.43 -11.06 9.44
N VAL A 206 -6.76 -11.57 8.40
CA VAL A 206 -6.40 -13.00 8.28
C VAL A 206 -5.55 -13.44 9.48
N THR A 207 -4.48 -12.72 9.78
CA THR A 207 -3.58 -13.05 10.90
C THR A 207 -4.23 -12.83 12.26
N SER A 208 -5.16 -11.88 12.38
CA SER A 208 -5.98 -11.67 13.57
C SER A 208 -6.97 -12.80 13.79
N LEU A 209 -7.62 -13.26 12.72
CA LEU A 209 -8.54 -14.39 12.77
C LEU A 209 -7.83 -15.69 13.18
N ASN A 210 -6.66 -15.96 12.60
CA ASN A 210 -5.84 -17.11 13.01
C ASN A 210 -5.59 -17.11 14.52
N HIS A 211 -5.14 -15.96 15.04
CA HIS A 211 -4.86 -15.80 16.45
C HIS A 211 -6.12 -16.03 17.30
N TYR A 212 -7.25 -15.45 16.90
CA TYR A 212 -8.54 -15.65 17.55
C TYR A 212 -8.95 -17.13 17.58
N LEU A 213 -8.88 -17.85 16.45
CA LEU A 213 -9.27 -19.26 16.37
C LEU A 213 -8.46 -20.14 17.33
N HIS A 214 -7.14 -19.93 17.40
CA HIS A 214 -6.26 -20.63 18.34
C HIS A 214 -6.57 -20.27 19.80
N CYS A 215 -6.79 -18.99 20.12
CA CYS A 215 -7.19 -18.56 21.47
C CYS A 215 -8.55 -19.16 21.90
N GLN A 216 -9.47 -19.40 20.96
CA GLN A 216 -10.74 -20.08 21.22
C GLN A 216 -10.63 -21.61 21.23
N GLY A 217 -9.44 -22.18 21.02
CA GLY A 217 -9.22 -23.63 21.00
C GLY A 217 -9.93 -24.35 19.84
N TYR A 218 -10.12 -23.67 18.71
CA TYR A 218 -10.67 -24.28 17.50
C TYR A 218 -9.69 -25.31 16.94
N ASN A 219 -10.15 -26.56 16.80
CA ASN A 219 -9.33 -27.70 16.35
C ASN A 219 -9.76 -28.24 14.97
N GLY A 220 -10.68 -27.56 14.28
CA GLY A 220 -11.11 -27.94 12.95
C GLY A 220 -10.15 -27.43 11.86
N GLU A 221 -10.44 -27.79 10.62
CA GLU A 221 -9.72 -27.26 9.46
C GLU A 221 -10.15 -25.81 9.21
N TRP A 222 -9.20 -24.95 8.85
CA TRP A 222 -9.49 -23.56 8.48
C TRP A 222 -8.80 -23.25 7.15
N GLU A 223 -9.63 -23.01 6.14
CA GLU A 223 -9.20 -22.57 4.83
C GLU A 223 -9.51 -21.08 4.68
N TRP A 224 -8.57 -20.33 4.11
CA TRP A 224 -8.76 -18.93 3.83
C TRP A 224 -8.28 -18.53 2.43
N ARG A 225 -8.98 -17.56 1.84
CA ARG A 225 -8.56 -16.85 0.63
C ARG A 225 -8.67 -15.36 0.84
N ALA A 226 -7.85 -14.60 0.14
CA ALA A 226 -7.87 -13.15 0.18
C ALA A 226 -7.79 -12.53 -1.21
N SER A 227 -8.35 -11.35 -1.38
CA SER A 227 -8.23 -10.54 -2.59
C SER A 227 -7.84 -9.11 -2.24
N THR A 228 -7.05 -8.49 -3.11
CA THR A 228 -6.63 -7.08 -3.02
C THR A 228 -6.14 -6.64 -4.39
N LEU A 229 -6.02 -5.33 -4.61
CA LEU A 229 -5.18 -4.81 -5.69
C LEU A 229 -3.78 -5.43 -5.60
N ASN A 230 -3.30 -5.99 -6.70
CA ASN A 230 -2.06 -6.73 -6.72
C ASN A 230 -0.86 -5.78 -6.54
N PRO A 231 -0.06 -5.90 -5.46
CA PRO A 231 1.10 -5.03 -5.21
C PRO A 231 2.25 -5.27 -6.19
N HIS A 232 2.15 -6.33 -7.01
CA HIS A 232 3.11 -6.69 -8.04
C HIS A 232 2.66 -6.29 -9.44
N TYR A 233 1.39 -5.89 -9.64
CA TYR A 233 0.91 -5.41 -10.93
C TYR A 233 1.24 -3.92 -11.12
N GLU A 234 2.09 -3.65 -12.10
CA GLU A 234 2.75 -2.36 -12.31
C GLU A 234 1.80 -1.27 -12.78
N GLY A 235 0.67 -1.65 -13.37
CA GLY A 235 -0.40 -0.72 -13.73
C GLY A 235 -1.22 -0.23 -12.54
N ASN A 236 -1.07 -0.80 -11.35
CA ASN A 236 -1.76 -0.31 -10.16
C ASN A 236 -1.02 0.90 -9.58
N HIS A 237 -1.76 1.98 -9.31
CA HIS A 237 -1.22 3.15 -8.62
C HIS A 237 -0.98 2.87 -7.14
N ARG A 238 0.24 3.11 -6.64
CA ARG A 238 0.54 3.05 -5.18
C ARG A 238 -0.30 3.99 -4.33
N GLY A 239 -0.87 5.04 -4.94
CA GLY A 239 -1.78 5.94 -4.24
C GLY A 239 -3.14 5.35 -3.93
N GLN A 240 -3.50 4.22 -4.55
CA GLN A 240 -4.80 3.54 -4.42
C GLN A 240 -4.67 2.14 -3.80
N MET A 241 -3.45 1.61 -3.64
CA MET A 241 -3.20 0.28 -3.09
C MET A 241 -2.25 0.31 -1.89
N ILE A 242 -2.37 -0.70 -1.03
CA ILE A 242 -1.38 -1.00 0.01
C ILE A 242 -0.31 -1.90 -0.62
N ASP A 243 0.94 -1.44 -0.60
CA ASP A 243 2.08 -2.11 -1.25
C ASP A 243 2.93 -2.96 -0.28
N ASP A 244 2.51 -3.07 0.97
CA ASP A 244 3.12 -3.97 1.95
C ASP A 244 2.77 -5.42 1.62
N ASP A 245 3.75 -6.13 1.08
CA ASP A 245 3.63 -7.48 0.55
C ASP A 245 4.32 -8.52 1.45
N ARG A 246 4.65 -8.17 2.71
CA ARG A 246 5.44 -9.03 3.60
C ARG A 246 4.74 -10.35 3.96
N PHE A 247 3.43 -10.30 4.20
CA PHE A 247 2.61 -11.50 4.42
C PHE A 247 2.25 -12.17 3.08
N ILE A 248 1.81 -11.37 2.09
CA ILE A 248 1.43 -11.81 0.74
C ILE A 248 2.49 -12.72 0.09
N LYS A 249 3.78 -12.34 0.14
CA LYS A 249 4.86 -13.14 -0.48
C LYS A 249 4.96 -14.58 0.03
N SER A 250 4.66 -14.78 1.30
CA SER A 250 4.81 -16.09 1.95
C SER A 250 3.52 -16.92 1.86
N THR A 251 2.43 -16.31 1.42
CA THR A 251 1.09 -16.92 1.34
C THR A 251 0.44 -16.71 -0.01
N VAL A 252 1.23 -16.46 -1.07
CA VAL A 252 0.75 -16.00 -2.40
C VAL A 252 -0.33 -16.91 -2.99
N ASP A 253 -0.27 -18.22 -2.71
CA ASP A 253 -1.24 -19.21 -3.18
C ASP A 253 -2.64 -19.02 -2.58
N ASN A 254 -2.76 -18.33 -1.46
CA ASN A 254 -4.04 -17.96 -0.83
C ASN A 254 -4.61 -16.64 -1.38
N TRP A 255 -3.86 -15.89 -2.20
CA TRP A 255 -4.26 -14.60 -2.74
C TRP A 255 -4.79 -14.73 -4.17
N TYR A 256 -6.01 -14.24 -4.39
CA TYR A 256 -6.61 -14.12 -5.70
C TYR A 256 -6.47 -12.68 -6.21
N PHE A 257 -5.75 -12.52 -7.32
CA PHE A 257 -5.51 -11.22 -7.95
C PHE A 257 -6.36 -10.98 -9.20
N GLY A 258 -7.46 -11.72 -9.38
CA GLY A 258 -8.29 -11.58 -10.58
C GLY A 258 -7.79 -12.38 -11.78
N LYS A 259 -8.67 -12.64 -12.74
CA LYS A 259 -8.33 -13.22 -14.06
C LYS A 259 -7.38 -12.30 -14.84
N ASP A 260 -7.46 -11.00 -14.58
CA ASP A 260 -6.62 -9.96 -15.19
C ASP A 260 -5.33 -9.64 -14.40
N ASN A 261 -5.12 -10.30 -13.26
CA ASN A 261 -4.00 -10.08 -12.33
C ASN A 261 -3.95 -8.65 -11.70
N THR A 262 -4.93 -7.78 -11.94
CA THR A 262 -4.93 -6.42 -11.37
C THR A 262 -5.33 -6.43 -9.90
N GLY A 263 -6.16 -7.40 -9.50
CA GLY A 263 -6.80 -7.46 -8.19
C GLY A 263 -7.95 -6.47 -8.03
N ASN A 264 -8.41 -5.84 -9.11
CA ASN A 264 -9.51 -4.90 -9.06
C ASN A 264 -10.84 -5.64 -8.92
N LEU A 265 -11.41 -5.58 -7.71
CA LEU A 265 -12.68 -6.21 -7.35
C LEU A 265 -13.88 -5.65 -8.13
N MET A 266 -13.76 -4.41 -8.66
CA MET A 266 -14.85 -3.72 -9.36
C MET A 266 -15.01 -4.14 -10.84
N THR A 267 -14.35 -5.23 -11.25
CA THR A 267 -14.48 -5.78 -12.62
C THR A 267 -15.26 -7.08 -12.62
N LEU A 268 -16.12 -7.26 -13.63
CA LEU A 268 -16.98 -8.44 -13.72
C LEU A 268 -16.15 -9.72 -13.81
N GLN A 269 -15.08 -9.72 -14.61
CA GLN A 269 -14.22 -10.90 -14.80
C GLN A 269 -13.56 -11.34 -13.49
N ASN A 270 -13.16 -10.39 -12.63
CA ASN A 270 -12.54 -10.72 -11.36
C ASN A 270 -13.56 -11.23 -10.35
N LEU A 271 -14.76 -10.65 -10.29
CA LEU A 271 -15.87 -11.17 -9.50
C LEU A 271 -16.21 -12.61 -9.90
N GLU A 272 -16.43 -12.87 -11.19
CA GLU A 272 -16.77 -14.20 -11.71
C GLU A 272 -15.70 -15.24 -11.37
N GLY A 273 -14.42 -14.90 -11.56
CA GLY A 273 -13.33 -15.82 -11.20
C GLY A 273 -13.20 -16.08 -9.70
N LEU A 274 -13.52 -15.10 -8.84
CA LEU A 274 -13.56 -15.36 -7.39
C LEU A 274 -14.72 -16.28 -7.02
N ILE A 275 -15.89 -16.10 -7.66
CA ILE A 275 -17.04 -16.98 -7.47
C ILE A 275 -16.67 -18.41 -7.88
N GLU A 276 -16.02 -18.61 -9.03
CA GLU A 276 -15.55 -19.93 -9.50
C GLU A 276 -14.63 -20.59 -8.46
N ILE A 277 -13.61 -19.87 -7.96
CA ILE A 277 -12.67 -20.39 -6.95
C ILE A 277 -13.39 -20.80 -5.67
N VAL A 278 -14.30 -19.95 -5.18
CA VAL A 278 -15.03 -20.27 -3.94
C VAL A 278 -15.97 -21.45 -4.18
N GLN A 279 -16.67 -21.53 -5.31
CA GLN A 279 -17.55 -22.66 -5.63
C GLN A 279 -16.81 -24.01 -5.71
N GLU A 280 -15.54 -24.02 -6.13
CA GLU A 280 -14.70 -25.22 -6.14
C GLU A 280 -14.34 -25.72 -4.74
N ILE A 281 -14.20 -24.82 -3.76
CA ILE A 281 -13.84 -25.15 -2.36
C ILE A 281 -15.10 -25.41 -1.52
N GLY A 282 -16.09 -24.52 -1.61
CA GLY A 282 -17.29 -24.45 -0.79
C GLY A 282 -17.72 -23.00 -0.53
N PHE A 283 -18.95 -22.77 -0.08
CA PHE A 283 -19.38 -21.40 0.29
C PHE A 283 -18.71 -20.93 1.59
N ALA A 284 -18.43 -19.63 1.70
CA ALA A 284 -17.73 -19.04 2.83
C ALA A 284 -18.60 -18.94 4.09
N ASP A 285 -18.02 -19.19 5.26
CA ASP A 285 -18.66 -18.95 6.56
C ASP A 285 -18.56 -17.48 7.01
N LEU A 286 -17.48 -16.82 6.59
CA LEU A 286 -17.21 -15.41 6.88
C LEU A 286 -16.62 -14.74 5.64
N VAL A 287 -17.15 -13.57 5.32
CA VAL A 287 -16.52 -12.62 4.40
C VAL A 287 -16.17 -11.36 5.18
N THR A 288 -14.93 -10.91 5.04
CA THR A 288 -14.50 -9.60 5.53
C THR A 288 -14.23 -8.67 4.36
N ALA A 289 -14.42 -7.37 4.56
CA ALA A 289 -14.20 -6.34 3.56
C ALA A 289 -13.64 -5.08 4.27
N ASP A 290 -12.36 -4.77 4.03
CA ASP A 290 -11.67 -3.62 4.60
C ASP A 290 -11.18 -2.63 3.51
N GLY A 291 -11.88 -2.58 2.38
CA GLY A 291 -11.58 -1.70 1.26
C GLY A 291 -11.67 -0.22 1.60
N SER A 292 -10.77 0.58 1.01
CA SER A 292 -10.87 2.03 1.03
C SER A 292 -10.10 2.62 -0.14
N ILE A 293 -10.49 3.82 -0.58
CA ILE A 293 -9.79 4.61 -1.58
C ILE A 293 -9.24 5.85 -0.89
N ASP A 294 -8.01 6.24 -1.22
CA ASP A 294 -7.40 7.44 -0.65
C ASP A 294 -8.15 8.70 -1.10
N CYS A 295 -8.78 9.35 -0.14
CA CYS A 295 -9.59 10.55 -0.31
C CYS A 295 -9.01 11.74 0.47
N GLN A 296 -7.71 11.75 0.79
CA GLN A 296 -7.06 12.87 1.51
C GLN A 296 -7.22 14.23 0.81
N ASP A 297 -7.34 14.23 -0.52
CA ASP A 297 -7.50 15.44 -1.33
C ASP A 297 -8.96 15.93 -1.37
N ASN A 298 -9.93 15.06 -1.08
CA ASN A 298 -11.35 15.41 -0.98
C ASN A 298 -12.07 14.61 0.11
N PRO A 299 -11.77 14.86 1.39
CA PRO A 299 -12.31 14.06 2.50
C PRO A 299 -13.82 14.25 2.71
N ALA A 300 -14.39 15.36 2.21
CA ALA A 300 -15.83 15.64 2.29
C ALA A 300 -16.66 14.72 1.39
N GLU A 301 -16.07 14.22 0.30
CA GLU A 301 -16.72 13.34 -0.68
C GLU A 301 -16.30 11.86 -0.54
N GLN A 302 -15.67 11.50 0.58
CA GLN A 302 -15.19 10.14 0.86
C GLN A 302 -16.28 9.08 0.60
N GLU A 303 -17.51 9.34 1.05
CA GLU A 303 -18.61 8.40 0.92
C GLU A 303 -18.95 8.12 -0.55
N ASN A 304 -19.04 9.17 -1.38
CA ASN A 304 -19.28 9.06 -2.81
C ASN A 304 -18.13 8.35 -3.54
N ILE A 305 -16.88 8.69 -3.21
CA ILE A 305 -15.68 8.11 -3.84
C ILE A 305 -15.59 6.59 -3.59
N VAL A 306 -15.90 6.13 -2.37
CA VAL A 306 -15.73 4.71 -1.99
C VAL A 306 -17.00 3.88 -2.25
N SER A 307 -18.15 4.51 -2.48
CA SER A 307 -19.46 3.85 -2.65
C SER A 307 -19.47 2.66 -3.61
N GLN A 308 -18.81 2.76 -4.78
CA GLN A 308 -18.76 1.67 -5.76
C GLN A 308 -17.95 0.47 -5.26
N LEU A 309 -16.88 0.71 -4.51
CA LEU A 309 -16.08 -0.36 -3.91
C LEU A 309 -16.91 -1.09 -2.85
N HIS A 310 -17.58 -0.36 -1.94
CA HIS A 310 -18.47 -0.97 -0.94
C HIS A 310 -19.59 -1.78 -1.59
N TYR A 311 -20.17 -1.28 -2.68
CA TYR A 311 -21.19 -2.01 -3.45
C TYR A 311 -20.63 -3.33 -3.99
N CYS A 312 -19.44 -3.32 -4.60
CA CYS A 312 -18.78 -4.52 -5.11
C CYS A 312 -18.39 -5.49 -4.00
N GLU A 313 -17.92 -5.01 -2.84
CA GLU A 313 -17.61 -5.85 -1.67
C GLU A 313 -18.86 -6.56 -1.15
N VAL A 314 -19.98 -5.84 -0.99
CA VAL A 314 -21.26 -6.44 -0.58
C VAL A 314 -21.77 -7.42 -1.64
N LEU A 315 -21.77 -7.04 -2.92
CA LEU A 315 -22.21 -7.90 -4.00
C LEU A 315 -21.40 -9.20 -4.06
N THR A 316 -20.07 -9.08 -3.95
CA THR A 316 -19.17 -10.23 -3.88
C THR A 316 -19.50 -11.12 -2.69
N ALA A 317 -19.65 -10.54 -1.49
CA ALA A 317 -19.99 -11.28 -0.28
C ALA A 317 -21.30 -12.05 -0.42
N LEU A 318 -22.33 -11.43 -1.01
CA LEU A 318 -23.63 -12.07 -1.23
C LEU A 318 -23.58 -13.26 -2.20
N HIS A 319 -22.66 -13.26 -3.17
CA HIS A 319 -22.48 -14.39 -4.10
C HIS A 319 -21.77 -15.58 -3.46
N ILE A 320 -20.86 -15.33 -2.51
CA ILE A 320 -19.91 -16.35 -2.02
C ILE A 320 -20.19 -16.84 -0.59
N LEU A 321 -21.02 -16.13 0.18
CA LEU A 321 -21.39 -16.54 1.53
C LEU A 321 -22.33 -17.74 1.54
N SER A 322 -22.13 -18.61 2.52
CA SER A 322 -23.02 -19.70 2.84
C SER A 322 -24.30 -19.20 3.53
N PRO A 323 -25.43 -19.94 3.43
CA PRO A 323 -26.57 -19.72 4.31
C PRO A 323 -26.15 -19.73 5.78
N GLY A 324 -26.52 -18.68 6.52
CA GLY A 324 -26.10 -18.48 7.91
C GLY A 324 -24.70 -17.86 8.09
N GLY A 325 -23.99 -17.56 7.01
CA GLY A 325 -22.68 -16.90 7.05
C GLY A 325 -22.73 -15.44 7.50
N THR A 326 -21.56 -14.88 7.80
CA THR A 326 -21.38 -13.52 8.34
C THR A 326 -20.63 -12.63 7.35
N LEU A 327 -21.03 -11.37 7.22
CA LEU A 327 -20.26 -10.31 6.56
C LEU A 327 -19.80 -9.28 7.59
N VAL A 328 -18.51 -8.94 7.56
CA VAL A 328 -17.93 -7.79 8.28
C VAL A 328 -17.39 -6.82 7.24
N ILE A 329 -17.98 -5.63 7.13
CA ILE A 329 -17.56 -4.62 6.13
C ILE A 329 -17.24 -3.28 6.81
N LYS A 330 -16.12 -2.67 6.44
CA LYS A 330 -15.80 -1.28 6.80
C LYS A 330 -16.68 -0.34 5.98
N LEU A 331 -17.29 0.63 6.65
CA LEU A 331 -17.91 1.80 6.03
C LEU A 331 -17.38 3.08 6.68
N PHE A 332 -17.83 4.22 6.14
CA PHE A 332 -17.53 5.54 6.68
C PHE A 332 -18.80 6.21 7.22
N THR A 333 -19.04 7.48 6.87
CA THR A 333 -20.38 8.05 6.99
C THR A 333 -21.37 7.26 6.12
N MET A 334 -22.65 7.36 6.49
CA MET A 334 -23.75 6.68 5.79
C MET A 334 -24.88 7.69 5.50
N TYR A 335 -24.52 8.88 5.03
CA TYR A 335 -25.46 9.99 4.81
C TYR A 335 -25.97 10.04 3.38
N GLU A 336 -25.23 9.49 2.44
CA GLU A 336 -25.54 9.51 1.01
C GLU A 336 -26.49 8.37 0.64
N TYR A 337 -27.27 8.60 -0.42
CA TYR A 337 -28.32 7.69 -0.85
C TYR A 337 -27.81 6.27 -1.15
N GLN A 338 -26.59 6.13 -1.67
CA GLN A 338 -25.95 4.86 -1.97
C GLN A 338 -25.72 4.04 -0.70
N ALA A 339 -25.22 4.66 0.37
CA ALA A 339 -24.99 3.99 1.65
C ALA A 339 -26.30 3.63 2.35
N ILE A 340 -27.30 4.52 2.32
CA ILE A 340 -28.63 4.26 2.89
C ILE A 340 -29.26 3.03 2.20
N SER A 341 -29.21 3.01 0.87
CA SER A 341 -29.73 1.93 0.03
C SER A 341 -29.00 0.60 0.31
N LEU A 342 -27.67 0.64 0.42
CA LEU A 342 -26.85 -0.53 0.76
C LEU A 342 -27.18 -1.07 2.16
N MET A 343 -27.32 -0.20 3.16
CA MET A 343 -27.68 -0.58 4.53
C MET A 343 -29.06 -1.23 4.60
N TYR A 344 -30.02 -0.75 3.81
CA TYR A 344 -31.34 -1.38 3.72
C TYR A 344 -31.25 -2.77 3.10
N ILE A 345 -30.50 -2.94 2.03
CA ILE A 345 -30.26 -4.26 1.41
C ILE A 345 -29.65 -5.21 2.43
N LEU A 346 -28.60 -4.80 3.15
CA LEU A 346 -27.99 -5.62 4.19
C LEU A 346 -29.01 -6.02 5.27
N ASN A 347 -29.83 -5.08 5.74
CA ASN A 347 -30.89 -5.36 6.72
C ASN A 347 -31.94 -6.35 6.20
N CYS A 348 -32.21 -6.35 4.90
CA CYS A 348 -33.10 -7.32 4.26
C CYS A 348 -32.44 -8.69 4.03
N MET A 349 -31.11 -8.74 3.90
CA MET A 349 -30.36 -9.95 3.53
C MET A 349 -29.94 -10.78 4.74
N PHE A 350 -29.68 -10.15 5.88
CA PHE A 350 -29.15 -10.79 7.07
C PHE A 350 -30.14 -10.73 8.24
N THR A 351 -30.05 -11.71 9.13
CA THR A 351 -30.93 -11.80 10.30
C THR A 351 -30.71 -10.65 11.28
N LYS A 352 -29.47 -10.20 11.42
CA LYS A 352 -29.10 -9.08 12.29
C LYS A 352 -28.01 -8.24 11.64
N VAL A 353 -28.17 -6.92 11.69
CA VAL A 353 -27.19 -5.94 11.20
C VAL A 353 -26.88 -4.94 12.32
N GLU A 354 -25.61 -4.82 12.66
CA GLU A 354 -25.12 -3.94 13.73
C GLU A 354 -24.00 -3.04 13.20
N VAL A 355 -24.00 -1.77 13.61
CA VAL A 355 -22.90 -0.84 13.29
C VAL A 355 -22.03 -0.69 14.53
N PHE A 356 -20.71 -0.89 14.36
CA PHE A 356 -19.73 -0.98 15.42
C PHE A 356 -18.52 -0.10 15.15
N LYS A 357 -18.09 0.69 16.14
CA LYS A 357 -16.81 1.43 16.09
C LYS A 357 -15.83 0.82 17.12
N PRO A 358 -14.84 0.01 16.71
CA PRO A 358 -13.83 -0.54 17.61
C PRO A 358 -13.09 0.57 18.36
N CYS A 359 -12.70 0.33 19.61
CA CYS A 359 -12.00 1.36 20.40
C CYS A 359 -10.59 1.63 19.86
N THR A 360 -9.99 0.64 19.19
CA THR A 360 -8.72 0.82 18.50
C THR A 360 -8.85 1.54 17.15
N SER A 361 -10.05 1.90 16.69
CA SER A 361 -10.23 2.86 15.59
C SER A 361 -10.19 4.30 16.10
N LYS A 362 -9.53 5.22 15.37
CA LYS A 362 -9.38 6.61 15.83
C LYS A 362 -10.75 7.29 15.97
N GLY A 363 -11.05 7.84 17.16
CA GLY A 363 -12.36 8.44 17.44
C GLY A 363 -12.78 9.56 16.47
N GLY A 364 -11.83 10.36 15.98
CA GLY A 364 -12.10 11.48 15.08
C GLY A 364 -12.28 11.12 13.60
N ASN A 365 -12.08 9.85 13.19
CA ASN A 365 -12.34 9.42 11.81
C ASN A 365 -13.80 8.94 11.64
N SER A 366 -14.25 8.88 10.40
CA SER A 366 -15.60 8.41 10.07
C SER A 366 -15.69 6.88 9.95
N GLU A 367 -14.61 6.15 10.19
CA GLU A 367 -14.56 4.69 10.05
C GLU A 367 -15.45 3.98 11.08
N VAL A 368 -16.30 3.09 10.59
CA VAL A 368 -17.14 2.16 11.34
C VAL A 368 -17.16 0.81 10.63
N TYR A 369 -17.57 -0.25 11.32
CA TYR A 369 -17.75 -1.58 10.75
C TYR A 369 -19.21 -2.00 10.86
N VAL A 370 -19.78 -2.51 9.79
CA VAL A 370 -21.11 -3.09 9.77
C VAL A 370 -20.98 -4.61 9.87
N ILE A 371 -21.57 -5.17 10.91
CA ILE A 371 -21.55 -6.59 11.24
C ILE A 371 -22.90 -7.19 10.85
N CYS A 372 -22.90 -7.96 9.77
CA CYS A 372 -24.09 -8.59 9.21
C CYS A 372 -24.07 -10.09 9.54
N LEU A 373 -24.94 -10.52 10.44
CA LEU A 373 -24.95 -11.88 11.00
C LEU A 373 -26.07 -12.72 10.38
N GLN A 374 -25.73 -13.97 10.06
CA GLN A 374 -26.65 -15.00 9.60
C GLN A 374 -27.39 -14.60 8.32
N LEU A 375 -26.68 -14.67 7.18
CA LEU A 375 -27.26 -14.53 5.86
C LEU A 375 -28.49 -15.45 5.71
N HIS A 376 -29.60 -14.92 5.25
CA HIS A 376 -30.80 -15.72 5.02
C HIS A 376 -30.57 -16.75 3.91
N GLY A 377 -30.95 -18.01 4.16
CA GLY A 377 -30.73 -19.12 3.22
C GLY A 377 -31.71 -19.21 2.06
N ASP A 378 -32.73 -18.37 2.00
CA ASP A 378 -33.75 -18.41 0.94
C ASP A 378 -33.20 -17.88 -0.40
N HIS A 379 -33.73 -18.40 -1.52
CA HIS A 379 -33.32 -18.09 -2.90
C HIS A 379 -33.50 -16.60 -3.27
N LYS A 380 -32.56 -15.76 -2.85
CA LYS A 380 -32.42 -14.36 -3.29
C LYS A 380 -31.49 -14.21 -4.48
N SER A 381 -31.22 -15.31 -5.19
CA SER A 381 -30.43 -15.34 -6.43
C SER A 381 -30.96 -14.36 -7.47
N TYR A 382 -32.29 -14.14 -7.52
CA TYR A 382 -32.88 -13.11 -8.37
C TYR A 382 -32.39 -11.71 -7.99
N LEU A 383 -32.46 -11.31 -6.72
CA LEU A 383 -32.00 -10.00 -6.25
C LEU A 383 -30.50 -9.82 -6.51
N ILE A 384 -29.69 -10.81 -6.17
CA ILE A 384 -28.24 -10.79 -6.41
C ILE A 384 -27.95 -10.64 -7.91
N SER A 385 -28.67 -11.37 -8.76
CA SER A 385 -28.55 -11.25 -10.22
C SER A 385 -28.97 -9.87 -10.73
N GLN A 386 -30.02 -9.26 -10.18
CA GLN A 386 -30.45 -7.91 -10.55
C GLN A 386 -29.41 -6.86 -10.11
N LEU A 387 -28.88 -6.96 -8.90
CA LEU A 387 -27.79 -6.10 -8.42
C LEU A 387 -26.54 -6.23 -9.32
N THR A 388 -26.20 -7.46 -9.68
CA THR A 388 -25.07 -7.73 -10.60
C THR A 388 -25.31 -7.09 -11.97
N GLN A 389 -26.51 -7.24 -12.53
CA GLN A 389 -26.87 -6.63 -13.81
C GLN A 389 -26.87 -5.10 -13.74
N LEU A 390 -27.36 -4.52 -12.65
CA LEU A 390 -27.41 -3.07 -12.47
C LEU A 390 -26.00 -2.46 -12.51
N TYR A 391 -25.03 -3.07 -11.85
CA TYR A 391 -23.66 -2.56 -11.83
C TYR A 391 -22.90 -2.83 -13.13
N PHE A 392 -22.92 -4.09 -13.62
CA PHE A 392 -22.06 -4.49 -14.73
C PHE A 392 -22.70 -4.39 -16.13
N CYS A 393 -24.04 -4.42 -16.22
CA CYS A 393 -24.77 -4.43 -17.50
C CYS A 393 -25.64 -3.18 -17.74
N GLY A 394 -25.85 -2.36 -16.71
CA GLY A 394 -26.78 -1.23 -16.71
C GLY A 394 -26.35 0.00 -17.53
N GLY A 395 -25.22 -0.04 -18.23
CA GLY A 395 -24.69 1.12 -18.97
C GLY A 395 -24.13 2.22 -18.06
N SER A 396 -24.02 1.96 -16.75
CA SER A 396 -23.41 2.81 -15.74
C SER A 396 -22.03 3.26 -16.22
N ARG A 397 -21.82 4.57 -16.36
CA ARG A 397 -20.47 5.09 -16.54
C ARG A 397 -19.68 4.76 -15.26
N PRO A 398 -18.40 4.36 -15.35
CA PRO A 398 -17.56 4.10 -14.17
C PRO A 398 -17.53 5.26 -13.16
N GLU A 399 -17.93 6.45 -13.57
CA GLU A 399 -17.92 7.68 -12.79
C GLU A 399 -19.20 7.90 -11.95
N ILE A 400 -20.28 7.15 -12.19
CA ILE A 400 -21.57 7.36 -11.51
C ILE A 400 -21.79 6.25 -10.48
N PRO A 401 -21.90 6.58 -9.18
CA PRO A 401 -22.23 5.61 -8.15
C PRO A 401 -23.57 4.91 -8.39
N VAL A 402 -23.60 3.59 -8.23
CA VAL A 402 -24.83 2.81 -8.36
C VAL A 402 -25.74 3.03 -7.14
N CYS A 403 -26.99 3.41 -7.39
CA CYS A 403 -28.06 3.40 -6.40
C CYS A 403 -28.99 2.22 -6.68
N PRO A 404 -28.98 1.16 -5.84
CA PRO A 404 -29.82 0.01 -6.12
C PRO A 404 -31.31 0.23 -5.81
N LEU A 405 -31.66 1.18 -4.92
CA LEU A 405 -33.04 1.46 -4.50
C LEU A 405 -33.25 2.96 -4.26
N PRO A 406 -34.30 3.58 -4.86
CA PRO A 406 -34.73 4.93 -4.52
C PRO A 406 -35.09 5.08 -3.05
N LEU A 407 -34.80 6.24 -2.46
CA LEU A 407 -35.16 6.57 -1.07
C LEU A 407 -36.67 6.51 -0.79
N GLU A 408 -37.48 6.80 -1.81
CA GLU A 408 -38.95 6.80 -1.74
C GLU A 408 -39.52 5.39 -1.52
N ASP A 409 -38.77 4.36 -1.91
CA ASP A 409 -39.14 2.96 -1.78
C ASP A 409 -38.71 2.36 -0.42
N LEU A 410 -37.96 3.13 0.39
CA LEU A 410 -37.45 2.67 1.67
C LEU A 410 -38.48 2.88 2.80
N PRO A 411 -38.70 1.88 3.68
CA PRO A 411 -39.64 2.03 4.79
C PRO A 411 -39.24 3.15 5.77
N ASP A 412 -40.18 4.00 6.17
CA ASP A 412 -39.94 5.07 7.17
C ASP A 412 -39.32 4.52 8.47
N SER A 413 -39.81 3.37 8.93
CA SER A 413 -39.28 2.71 10.14
C SER A 413 -37.81 2.31 10.04
N PHE A 414 -37.32 2.00 8.83
CA PHE A 414 -35.89 1.77 8.60
C PHE A 414 -35.14 3.10 8.57
N LEU A 415 -35.66 4.09 7.84
CA LEU A 415 -35.03 5.41 7.71
C LEU A 415 -34.87 6.11 9.06
N GLU A 416 -35.85 5.99 9.96
CA GLU A 416 -35.76 6.51 11.33
C GLU A 416 -34.60 5.87 12.11
N GLN A 417 -34.51 4.53 12.11
CA GLN A 417 -33.41 3.81 12.77
C GLN A 417 -32.04 4.13 12.16
N HIS A 418 -31.98 4.28 10.82
CA HIS A 418 -30.78 4.69 10.11
C HIS A 418 -30.33 6.09 10.51
N CYS A 419 -31.26 7.04 10.59
CA CYS A 419 -30.98 8.40 11.07
C CYS A 419 -30.49 8.42 12.51
N GLU A 420 -31.11 7.64 13.42
CA GLU A 420 -30.66 7.51 14.81
C GLU A 420 -29.24 6.94 14.90
N CYS A 421 -28.95 5.91 14.09
CA CYS A 421 -27.61 5.33 13.96
C CYS A 421 -26.58 6.38 13.53
N CYS A 422 -26.89 7.11 12.45
CA CYS A 422 -26.04 8.16 11.92
C CYS A 422 -25.80 9.27 12.95
N GLN A 423 -26.84 9.71 13.64
CA GLN A 423 -26.76 10.74 14.68
C GLN A 423 -25.85 10.32 15.83
N PHE A 424 -25.94 9.07 16.27
CA PHE A 424 -25.10 8.54 17.34
C PHE A 424 -23.61 8.62 16.97
N PHE A 425 -23.20 8.12 15.80
CA PHE A 425 -21.80 8.16 15.38
C PHE A 425 -21.32 9.57 15.04
N ASN A 426 -22.19 10.41 14.47
CA ASN A 426 -21.89 11.83 14.22
C ASN A 426 -21.52 12.56 15.52
N THR A 427 -22.36 12.42 16.56
CA THR A 427 -22.12 13.05 17.86
C THR A 427 -20.78 12.62 18.45
N LEU A 428 -20.48 11.32 18.41
CA LEU A 428 -19.22 10.79 18.93
C LEU A 428 -18.00 11.29 18.15
N GLN A 429 -18.09 11.36 16.82
CA GLN A 429 -17.00 11.87 15.98
C GLN A 429 -16.77 13.36 16.23
N CYS A 430 -17.83 14.17 16.27
CA CYS A 430 -17.74 15.59 16.55
C CYS A 430 -17.11 15.87 17.93
N GLN A 431 -17.52 15.12 18.96
CA GLN A 431 -16.93 15.21 20.30
C GLN A 431 -15.44 14.89 20.28
N ALA A 432 -15.03 13.81 19.60
CA ALA A 432 -13.62 13.43 19.51
C ALA A 432 -12.77 14.48 18.76
N ILE A 433 -13.29 15.06 17.67
CA ILE A 433 -12.57 16.12 16.92
C ILE A 433 -12.42 17.38 17.78
N ASN A 434 -13.50 17.86 18.40
CA ASN A 434 -13.45 19.07 19.22
C ASN A 434 -12.54 18.89 20.45
N ARG A 435 -12.61 17.73 21.13
CA ARG A 435 -11.68 17.39 22.23
C ARG A 435 -10.22 17.46 21.76
N ASN A 436 -9.91 16.86 20.61
CA ASN A 436 -8.54 16.89 20.08
C ASN A 436 -8.09 18.32 19.73
N LEU A 437 -8.99 19.17 19.25
CA LEU A 437 -8.71 20.59 18.95
C LEU A 437 -8.44 21.40 20.22
N GLU A 438 -9.25 21.21 21.27
CA GLU A 438 -9.06 21.86 22.57
C GLU A 438 -7.68 21.51 23.15
N LEU A 439 -7.33 20.22 23.16
CA LEU A 439 -6.02 19.74 23.61
C LEU A 439 -4.86 20.26 22.74
N TYR A 440 -5.10 20.47 21.45
CA TYR A 440 -4.10 20.99 20.53
C TYR A 440 -3.80 22.47 20.80
N GLN A 441 -4.84 23.28 21.01
CA GLN A 441 -4.71 24.72 21.32
C GLN A 441 -4.00 24.94 22.64
N LEU A 442 -4.37 24.18 23.68
CA LEU A 442 -3.72 24.23 24.98
C LEU A 442 -2.20 23.97 24.87
N GLY A 443 -1.80 23.00 24.05
CA GLY A 443 -0.38 22.69 23.80
C GLY A 443 0.38 23.75 22.99
N ASP A 444 -0.29 24.56 22.17
CA ASP A 444 0.33 25.64 21.39
C ASP A 444 0.41 26.95 22.19
N ASP A 445 -0.65 27.32 22.91
CA ASP A 445 -0.70 28.51 23.77
C ASP A 445 0.37 28.45 24.87
N LEU A 446 0.52 27.28 25.51
CA LEU A 446 1.54 27.04 26.54
C LEU A 446 2.99 27.01 26.00
N LYS A 447 3.20 26.66 24.72
CA LYS A 447 4.53 26.78 24.07
C LYS A 447 4.88 28.21 23.72
N GLY A 448 3.88 29.05 23.42
CA GLY A 448 4.06 30.49 23.21
C GLY A 448 4.40 31.25 24.51
N GLU A 449 3.94 30.73 25.66
CA GLU A 449 4.16 31.32 26.98
C GLU A 449 5.33 30.73 27.78
N ALA A 450 5.97 29.64 27.30
CA ALA A 450 7.09 28.96 27.95
C ALA A 450 8.36 29.82 28.22
N ASP A 451 8.39 31.07 27.77
CA ASP A 451 9.40 32.06 28.18
C ASP A 451 9.05 32.82 29.47
N LYS A 452 7.86 32.62 30.07
CA LYS A 452 7.41 33.31 31.29
C LYS A 452 6.48 32.44 32.15
N VAL A 453 6.96 32.07 33.34
CA VAL A 453 6.23 31.62 34.57
C VAL A 453 6.26 30.10 34.88
N GLU A 454 6.78 29.74 36.07
CA GLU A 454 6.91 28.37 36.62
C GLU A 454 5.58 27.65 36.94
N GLY A 455 4.43 28.33 36.82
CA GLY A 455 3.11 27.82 37.19
C GLY A 455 2.51 26.83 36.19
N ASP A 456 2.78 27.01 34.90
CA ASP A 456 2.16 26.22 33.82
C ASP A 456 2.75 24.82 33.64
N HIS A 457 4.01 24.63 34.05
CA HIS A 457 4.66 23.31 33.99
C HIS A 457 3.95 22.24 34.84
N LYS A 458 3.34 22.64 35.95
CA LYS A 458 2.67 21.69 36.86
C LYS A 458 1.31 21.21 36.31
N ALA A 459 0.57 22.07 35.64
CA ALA A 459 -0.70 21.70 35.00
C ALA A 459 -0.47 20.73 33.83
N GLN A 460 0.58 20.97 33.03
CA GLN A 460 0.96 20.08 31.93
C GLN A 460 1.38 18.69 32.44
N GLU A 461 2.17 18.64 33.52
CA GLU A 461 2.59 17.39 34.14
C GLU A 461 1.39 16.59 34.70
N GLU A 462 0.43 17.27 35.34
CA GLU A 462 -0.79 16.63 35.86
C GLU A 462 -1.71 16.08 34.75
N GLU A 463 -1.83 16.78 33.63
CA GLU A 463 -2.62 16.33 32.48
C GLU A 463 -1.97 15.15 31.75
N GLU A 464 -0.65 15.20 31.53
CA GLU A 464 0.10 14.09 30.94
C GLU A 464 0.01 12.83 31.80
N VAL A 465 0.14 12.97 33.13
CA VAL A 465 -0.04 11.86 34.08
C VAL A 465 -1.47 11.29 33.97
N THR A 466 -2.49 12.14 33.87
CA THR A 466 -3.89 11.71 33.76
C THR A 466 -4.17 10.97 32.44
N LEU A 467 -3.63 11.47 31.33
CA LEU A 467 -3.74 10.84 30.02
C LEU A 467 -3.05 9.47 30.00
N ASN A 468 -1.83 9.39 30.54
CA ASN A 468 -1.08 8.13 30.62
C ASN A 468 -1.77 7.11 31.52
N ALA A 469 -2.34 7.53 32.65
CA ALA A 469 -3.15 6.66 33.50
C ALA A 469 -4.41 6.16 32.76
N SER A 470 -5.07 7.03 31.99
CA SER A 470 -6.26 6.66 31.19
C SER A 470 -5.92 5.65 30.10
N LYS A 471 -4.79 5.83 29.40
CA LYS A 471 -4.29 4.86 28.41
C LYS A 471 -3.97 3.50 29.03
N HIS A 472 -3.32 3.49 30.19
CA HIS A 472 -3.01 2.26 30.91
C HIS A 472 -4.28 1.52 31.33
N TYR A 473 -5.25 2.25 31.90
CA TYR A 473 -6.54 1.66 32.27
C TYR A 473 -7.32 1.12 31.07
N CYS A 474 -7.34 1.84 29.94
CA CYS A 474 -7.95 1.38 28.70
C CYS A 474 -7.30 0.08 28.18
N LEU A 475 -5.97 -0.02 28.25
CA LEU A 475 -5.25 -1.24 27.92
C LEU A 475 -5.66 -2.41 28.83
N GLU A 476 -5.69 -2.22 30.15
CA GLU A 476 -6.08 -3.30 31.07
C GLU A 476 -7.52 -3.77 30.81
N LEU A 477 -8.45 -2.84 30.61
CA LEU A 477 -9.83 -3.19 30.24
C LEU A 477 -9.92 -3.93 28.91
N PHE A 478 -9.11 -3.54 27.91
CA PHE A 478 -9.04 -4.24 26.63
C PHE A 478 -8.58 -5.69 26.82
N LEU A 479 -7.50 -5.90 27.58
CA LEU A 479 -6.92 -7.21 27.82
C LEU A 479 -7.86 -8.11 28.64
N GLU A 480 -8.50 -7.55 29.66
CA GLU A 480 -9.50 -8.26 30.48
C GLU A 480 -10.71 -8.67 29.64
N LYS A 481 -11.25 -7.73 28.84
CA LYS A 481 -12.48 -7.95 28.06
C LYS A 481 -12.31 -9.00 26.97
N TYR A 482 -11.18 -8.99 26.26
CA TYR A 482 -10.98 -9.83 25.09
C TYR A 482 -10.11 -11.07 25.34
N ASN A 483 -9.65 -11.27 26.58
CA ASN A 483 -8.91 -12.44 27.06
C ASN A 483 -7.87 -12.96 26.05
N LEU A 484 -7.00 -12.04 25.60
CA LEU A 484 -5.99 -12.32 24.57
C LEU A 484 -4.85 -13.16 25.16
N ASP A 485 -4.38 -14.16 24.41
CA ASP A 485 -3.30 -15.06 24.84
C ASP A 485 -2.24 -15.26 23.75
N THR A 486 -1.04 -15.70 24.13
CA THR A 486 0.01 -16.05 23.17
C THR A 486 -0.30 -17.35 22.46
N ILE A 487 -0.13 -17.37 21.13
CA ILE A 487 -0.12 -18.60 20.33
C ILE A 487 1.32 -19.07 20.08
N ALA A 488 1.52 -20.37 19.84
CA ALA A 488 2.84 -20.89 19.54
C ALA A 488 3.34 -20.37 18.18
N ASP A 489 4.66 -20.36 17.98
CA ASP A 489 5.23 -19.90 16.69
C ASP A 489 4.95 -20.87 15.53
N GLU A 490 4.60 -22.13 15.84
CA GLU A 490 4.18 -23.15 14.88
C GLU A 490 2.72 -23.03 14.44
N ASP A 491 1.90 -22.37 15.26
CA ASP A 491 0.49 -22.03 14.99
C ASP A 491 0.33 -20.74 14.17
N LYS A 492 1.43 -20.05 13.88
CA LYS A 492 1.43 -18.88 12.99
C LYS A 492 1.40 -19.35 11.54
N ILE A 493 0.64 -18.63 10.71
CA ILE A 493 0.50 -18.93 9.28
C ILE A 493 1.87 -18.94 8.60
N VAL A 494 2.72 -17.94 8.87
CA VAL A 494 4.08 -17.89 8.32
C VAL A 494 5.09 -18.39 9.34
N GLN A 495 5.48 -19.66 9.21
CA GLN A 495 6.42 -20.30 10.12
C GLN A 495 7.84 -19.73 10.04
N LYS A 496 8.45 -19.49 11.21
CA LYS A 496 9.79 -18.88 11.36
C LYS A 496 10.96 -19.73 10.83
N SER A 497 10.75 -21.00 10.52
CA SER A 497 11.78 -21.98 10.12
C SER A 497 12.08 -21.99 8.62
N HIS A 498 11.23 -21.39 7.77
CA HIS A 498 11.53 -21.20 6.35
C HIS A 498 12.52 -20.04 6.14
N ASN A 499 13.81 -20.39 6.23
CA ASN A 499 15.04 -19.76 5.71
C ASN A 499 15.21 -18.22 5.66
N SER A 500 16.30 -17.77 6.32
CA SER A 500 17.10 -16.55 6.04
C SER A 500 16.50 -15.14 6.26
N VAL A 501 15.20 -14.99 6.49
CA VAL A 501 14.52 -13.69 6.64
C VAL A 501 14.54 -13.15 8.08
N ARG A 502 15.35 -13.71 8.99
CA ARG A 502 15.33 -13.36 10.43
C ARG A 502 15.76 -11.93 10.78
N ARG A 503 16.28 -11.14 9.82
CA ARG A 503 16.61 -9.72 10.04
C ARG A 503 15.58 -8.73 9.48
N HIS A 504 14.59 -9.19 8.69
CA HIS A 504 13.75 -8.33 7.84
C HIS A 504 12.25 -8.29 8.21
N TRP A 505 11.87 -8.83 9.36
CA TRP A 505 10.50 -8.63 9.87
C TRP A 505 10.37 -7.28 10.62
N ASN A 506 11.43 -6.88 11.34
CA ASN A 506 11.53 -5.59 12.05
C ASN A 506 12.34 -4.53 11.29
N GLN A 507 13.18 -4.96 10.36
CA GLN A 507 13.65 -4.07 9.31
C GLN A 507 12.62 -4.25 8.21
N SER A 508 11.74 -3.28 8.04
CA SER A 508 11.29 -2.95 6.69
C SER A 508 12.49 -3.26 5.77
N THR A 509 12.32 -4.00 4.67
CA THR A 509 13.11 -3.64 3.49
C THR A 509 13.05 -2.13 3.52
N PRO A 510 14.17 -1.41 3.74
CA PRO A 510 14.11 0.02 3.57
C PRO A 510 13.46 0.11 2.21
N SER A 511 12.29 0.73 2.12
CA SER A 511 11.95 1.41 0.89
C SER A 511 13.28 2.03 0.49
N VAL A 512 13.82 1.57 -0.64
CA VAL A 512 15.12 2.02 -1.10
C VAL A 512 14.97 3.54 -1.10
N SER A 513 15.65 4.19 -0.16
CA SER A 513 15.28 5.51 0.40
C SER A 513 13.86 5.67 1.01
N GLN A 514 13.70 5.32 2.28
CA GLN A 514 13.17 6.29 3.26
C GLN A 514 14.20 7.44 3.38
N SER A 515 14.41 8.16 2.28
CA SER A 515 14.76 9.57 2.39
C SER A 515 13.62 10.22 3.17
N LYS A 516 13.92 11.26 3.94
CA LYS A 516 12.99 11.96 4.85
C LYS A 516 11.84 12.71 4.12
N GLY A 517 11.31 12.15 3.03
CA GLY A 517 10.13 12.59 2.30
C GLY A 517 9.20 11.46 1.84
N CYS A 518 9.34 10.25 2.41
CA CYS A 518 8.77 9.01 1.86
C CYS A 518 7.57 8.48 2.67
N HIS A 519 6.41 9.06 2.39
CA HIS A 519 5.06 8.48 2.37
C HIS A 519 4.24 9.50 1.55
N LYS A 520 2.98 9.23 1.22
CA LYS A 520 1.98 10.31 1.05
C LYS A 520 1.77 11.07 2.38
N GLU A 521 2.85 11.39 3.08
CA GLU A 521 2.88 12.47 4.03
C GLU A 521 2.83 13.75 3.20
N SER A 522 1.64 14.00 2.65
CA SER A 522 1.08 15.34 2.57
C SER A 522 1.77 16.19 3.63
N LYS A 523 2.66 17.10 3.23
CA LYS A 523 3.31 18.04 4.17
C LYS A 523 2.62 19.37 4.00
N GLY A 524 2.39 20.07 5.09
CA GLY A 524 1.64 21.30 5.09
C GLY A 524 0.13 21.08 5.23
N THR A 525 -0.57 22.20 5.31
CA THR A 525 -2.00 22.27 5.56
C THR A 525 -2.80 21.75 4.37
N PHE A 526 -4.09 21.46 4.55
CA PHE A 526 -4.97 21.11 3.43
C PHE A 526 -4.97 22.22 2.37
N GLN A 527 -5.04 23.48 2.83
CA GLN A 527 -4.99 24.67 1.97
C GLN A 527 -3.73 24.71 1.09
N MET A 528 -2.55 24.45 1.66
CA MET A 528 -1.29 24.40 0.91
C MET A 528 -1.29 23.29 -0.15
N ARG A 529 -1.97 22.17 0.08
CA ARG A 529 -2.07 21.08 -0.92
C ARG A 529 -2.99 21.45 -2.07
N VAL A 530 -4.13 22.09 -1.78
CA VAL A 530 -5.02 22.65 -2.80
C VAL A 530 -4.27 23.66 -3.67
N GLU A 531 -3.50 24.57 -3.06
CA GLU A 531 -2.66 25.53 -3.78
C GLU A 531 -1.56 24.87 -4.61
N ARG A 532 -0.92 23.79 -4.11
CA ARG A 532 0.06 23.02 -4.89
C ARG A 532 -0.57 22.32 -6.09
N SER A 533 -1.80 21.84 -5.93
CA SER A 533 -2.54 21.17 -7.01
C SER A 533 -2.93 22.12 -8.14
N SER A 534 -3.07 23.42 -7.84
CA SER A 534 -3.41 24.48 -8.82
C SER A 534 -2.19 25.12 -9.50
N LEU A 535 -0.97 24.70 -9.15
CA LEU A 535 0.25 25.20 -9.79
C LEU A 535 0.29 24.84 -11.28
N SER A 536 0.64 25.83 -12.09
CA SER A 536 0.93 25.63 -13.50
C SER A 536 2.13 24.70 -13.69
N TRP A 537 2.21 24.03 -14.84
CA TRP A 537 3.35 23.18 -15.18
C TRP A 537 4.69 23.93 -15.06
N LYS A 538 4.76 25.19 -15.52
CA LYS A 538 5.96 26.03 -15.37
C LYS A 538 6.39 26.15 -13.91
N GLN A 539 5.46 26.41 -12.99
CA GLN A 539 5.78 26.51 -11.56
C GLN A 539 6.23 25.17 -10.99
N LYS A 540 5.57 24.07 -11.36
CA LYS A 540 5.96 22.72 -10.93
C LYS A 540 7.40 22.37 -11.32
N VAL A 541 7.83 22.72 -12.53
CA VAL A 541 9.20 22.49 -13.02
C VAL A 541 10.27 23.08 -12.09
N PHE A 542 10.00 24.25 -11.48
CA PHE A 542 10.93 24.86 -10.51
C PHE A 542 10.90 24.21 -9.13
N LEU A 543 9.86 23.43 -8.82
CA LEU A 543 9.74 22.66 -7.58
C LEU A 543 10.30 21.24 -7.67
N PHE A 544 10.59 20.73 -8.88
CA PHE A 544 11.24 19.43 -9.03
C PHE A 544 12.60 19.41 -8.33
N THR A 545 12.83 18.36 -7.55
CA THR A 545 14.14 18.10 -6.95
C THR A 545 15.12 17.70 -8.05
N THR A 546 16.21 18.45 -8.20
CA THR A 546 17.35 18.04 -9.02
C THR A 546 18.30 17.19 -8.19
N TYR A 547 18.84 16.13 -8.78
CA TYR A 547 19.69 15.18 -8.10
C TYR A 547 21.14 15.41 -8.53
N THR A 548 22.00 15.88 -7.62
CA THR A 548 23.40 16.27 -7.93
C THR A 548 24.43 15.20 -7.56
N ASP A 549 24.03 13.93 -7.43
CA ASP A 549 24.94 12.87 -6.97
C ASP A 549 25.97 12.45 -8.06
N ASP A 550 27.26 12.51 -7.71
CA ASP A 550 28.48 12.15 -8.48
C ASP A 550 28.59 10.68 -8.97
N ILE A 551 27.50 9.89 -9.02
CA ILE A 551 27.57 8.40 -9.08
C ILE A 551 26.89 7.80 -10.33
N LEU A 552 26.82 8.53 -11.44
CA LEU A 552 25.99 8.13 -12.59
C LEU A 552 26.76 7.75 -13.87
N ASP A 553 28.07 8.00 -13.94
CA ASP A 553 28.89 7.71 -15.14
C ASP A 553 29.74 6.43 -15.02
N LYS A 554 29.43 5.56 -14.06
CA LYS A 554 30.15 4.29 -13.88
C LYS A 554 29.18 3.11 -13.97
N ILE A 555 29.63 2.09 -14.68
CA ILE A 555 29.01 0.76 -14.67
C ILE A 555 28.84 0.31 -13.23
N ARG A 556 27.63 -0.16 -12.91
CA ARG A 556 27.33 -0.76 -11.62
C ARG A 556 27.32 -2.28 -11.74
N PRO A 557 28.40 -2.95 -11.37
CA PRO A 557 28.46 -4.39 -11.47
C PRO A 557 27.64 -5.10 -10.39
N TYR A 558 27.08 -6.24 -10.77
CA TYR A 558 26.45 -7.22 -9.92
C TYR A 558 27.02 -8.61 -10.26
N LYS A 559 27.60 -9.25 -9.26
CA LYS A 559 28.09 -10.64 -9.35
C LYS A 559 27.11 -11.55 -8.63
N SER A 560 26.39 -12.38 -9.38
CA SER A 560 25.60 -13.45 -8.77
C SER A 560 26.54 -14.42 -8.07
N ARG A 561 26.22 -14.75 -6.82
CA ARG A 561 26.89 -15.83 -6.08
C ARG A 561 26.16 -17.16 -6.18
N LYS A 562 24.99 -17.20 -6.83
CA LYS A 562 24.16 -18.40 -6.96
C LYS A 562 24.24 -18.95 -8.39
N PRO A 563 24.24 -20.28 -8.56
CA PRO A 563 24.16 -20.92 -9.86
C PRO A 563 22.77 -20.70 -10.50
N PRO A 564 22.62 -21.05 -11.80
CA PRO A 564 21.30 -21.18 -12.43
C PRO A 564 20.36 -22.12 -11.65
N HIS A 565 19.06 -21.85 -11.76
CA HIS A 565 18.00 -22.64 -11.12
C HIS A 565 17.96 -24.08 -11.65
N ARG A 566 17.64 -25.03 -10.76
CA ARG A 566 17.50 -26.44 -11.13
C ARG A 566 16.22 -26.66 -11.94
N GLN A 567 16.15 -27.78 -12.64
CA GLN A 567 14.96 -28.13 -13.41
C GLN A 567 13.72 -28.19 -12.51
N ASP A 568 13.81 -28.80 -11.33
CA ASP A 568 12.70 -28.87 -10.37
C ASP A 568 12.18 -27.49 -9.96
N ASP A 569 13.08 -26.52 -9.78
CA ASP A 569 12.72 -25.13 -9.43
C ASP A 569 11.98 -24.43 -10.58
N VAL A 570 12.34 -24.72 -11.83
CA VAL A 570 11.75 -24.09 -13.02
C VAL A 570 10.43 -24.79 -13.40
N CYS A 571 10.34 -26.10 -13.21
CA CYS A 571 9.11 -26.86 -13.46
C CYS A 571 7.95 -26.45 -12.54
N CYS A 572 8.23 -25.84 -11.38
CA CYS A 572 7.20 -25.29 -10.50
C CYS A 572 6.89 -23.81 -10.77
N TRP A 573 7.53 -23.15 -11.74
CA TRP A 573 7.21 -21.77 -12.09
C TRP A 573 5.90 -21.69 -12.85
N THR A 574 4.92 -21.02 -12.24
CA THR A 574 3.69 -20.60 -12.89
C THR A 574 3.86 -19.15 -13.35
N CYS A 575 3.98 -18.92 -14.65
CA CYS A 575 4.01 -17.56 -15.20
C CYS A 575 2.64 -16.89 -15.03
N ALA A 576 2.58 -15.80 -14.28
CA ALA A 576 1.37 -15.00 -14.16
C ALA A 576 0.91 -14.45 -15.52
N THR A 577 -0.39 -14.54 -15.78
CA THR A 577 -1.06 -13.96 -16.95
C THR A 577 -2.06 -12.91 -16.48
N GLY A 578 -2.23 -11.83 -17.23
CA GLY A 578 -3.20 -10.79 -16.90
C GLY A 578 -3.28 -9.72 -17.99
N PHE A 579 -3.96 -8.61 -17.71
CA PHE A 579 -4.07 -7.55 -18.71
C PHE A 579 -2.71 -6.92 -19.01
N PRO A 580 -2.43 -6.57 -20.29
CA PRO A 580 -1.23 -5.84 -20.63
C PRO A 580 -1.15 -4.52 -19.88
N VAL A 581 -0.06 -4.34 -19.15
CA VAL A 581 0.27 -3.06 -18.52
C VAL A 581 0.34 -2.01 -19.64
N GLN A 582 -0.46 -0.95 -19.52
CA GLN A 582 -0.45 0.16 -20.47
C GLN A 582 0.51 1.26 -20.04
N GLU A 583 0.65 1.44 -18.72
CA GLU A 583 1.53 2.42 -18.12
C GLU A 583 2.06 1.91 -16.78
N ILE A 584 3.32 2.24 -16.45
CA ILE A 584 3.99 1.78 -15.23
C ILE A 584 3.74 2.79 -14.13
N HIS A 585 2.75 2.55 -13.27
CA HIS A 585 2.41 3.41 -12.14
C HIS A 585 3.03 2.96 -10.81
N SER A 586 3.48 1.72 -10.76
CA SER A 586 4.22 1.17 -9.62
C SER A 586 5.20 0.08 -10.06
N SER A 587 6.18 -0.19 -9.21
CA SER A 587 7.12 -1.30 -9.41
C SER A 587 7.71 -1.72 -8.08
N ARG A 588 8.02 -3.02 -7.92
CA ARG A 588 8.85 -3.52 -6.79
C ARG A 588 10.34 -3.24 -7.00
N PHE A 589 10.73 -2.85 -8.19
CA PHE A 589 12.10 -2.60 -8.62
C PHE A 589 12.35 -1.10 -8.87
N GLY A 590 11.49 -0.22 -8.36
CA GLY A 590 11.67 1.24 -8.48
C GLY A 590 10.97 2.00 -7.35
N ASP A 591 11.47 3.19 -7.07
CA ASP A 591 10.84 4.15 -6.15
C ASP A 591 9.61 4.79 -6.82
N SER A 592 8.48 4.78 -6.11
CA SER A 592 7.22 5.28 -6.66
C SER A 592 7.22 6.78 -6.94
N GLN A 593 7.95 7.59 -6.17
CA GLN A 593 8.02 9.03 -6.42
C GLN A 593 8.80 9.32 -7.69
N LEU A 594 9.89 8.57 -7.93
CA LEU A 594 10.66 8.68 -9.18
C LEU A 594 9.85 8.23 -10.39
N ILE A 595 9.06 7.16 -10.27
CA ILE A 595 8.17 6.69 -11.34
C ILE A 595 7.15 7.80 -11.68
N THR A 596 6.42 8.30 -10.67
CA THR A 596 5.44 9.38 -10.85
C THR A 596 6.07 10.64 -11.45
N ALA A 597 7.23 11.06 -10.94
CA ALA A 597 7.96 12.23 -11.45
C ALA A 597 8.39 12.04 -12.92
N THR A 598 8.87 10.84 -13.27
CA THR A 598 9.28 10.50 -14.64
C THR A 598 8.08 10.54 -15.60
N GLN A 599 6.94 9.98 -15.18
CA GLN A 599 5.69 10.05 -15.95
C GLN A 599 5.20 11.48 -16.11
N GLU A 600 5.16 12.28 -15.03
CA GLU A 600 4.68 13.66 -15.08
C GLU A 600 5.53 14.52 -16.03
N LEU A 601 6.86 14.38 -15.98
CA LEU A 601 7.78 15.03 -16.92
C LEU A 601 7.53 14.60 -18.36
N PHE A 602 7.39 13.30 -18.61
CA PHE A 602 7.15 12.80 -19.95
C PHE A 602 5.86 13.37 -20.58
N HIS A 603 4.77 13.44 -19.81
CA HIS A 603 3.49 13.94 -20.31
C HIS A 603 3.46 15.46 -20.53
N ASN A 604 4.15 16.22 -19.67
CA ASN A 604 3.97 17.67 -19.61
C ASN A 604 5.13 18.48 -20.19
N ALA A 605 6.36 17.97 -20.16
CA ALA A 605 7.55 18.72 -20.58
C ALA A 605 7.49 19.14 -22.06
N GLN A 606 7.60 20.44 -22.31
CA GLN A 606 7.55 21.03 -23.64
C GLN A 606 8.85 20.81 -24.40
N CYS A 607 9.99 20.78 -23.72
CA CYS A 607 11.29 20.51 -24.35
C CYS A 607 11.30 19.14 -25.05
N LEU A 608 10.62 18.13 -24.49
CA LEU A 608 10.49 16.80 -25.10
C LEU A 608 9.60 16.81 -26.35
N LYS A 609 8.54 17.62 -26.34
CA LYS A 609 7.60 17.76 -27.47
C LYS A 609 8.21 18.48 -28.66
N GLN A 610 9.11 19.43 -28.42
CA GLN A 610 9.72 20.26 -29.48
C GLN A 610 10.93 19.65 -30.18
N MET A 611 11.63 18.69 -29.57
CA MET A 611 12.76 18.01 -30.20
C MET A 611 12.27 17.23 -31.44
N THR A 612 12.19 17.85 -32.61
CA THR A 612 11.64 17.24 -33.83
C THR A 612 12.74 16.53 -34.63
N ARG A 613 12.57 15.22 -34.81
CA ARG A 613 13.00 14.41 -35.98
C ARG A 613 14.37 14.70 -36.60
N LYS A 614 15.45 14.63 -35.83
CA LYS A 614 16.75 14.28 -36.41
C LYS A 614 17.35 13.08 -35.68
N GLN A 615 17.35 11.95 -36.38
CA GLN A 615 18.21 10.80 -36.10
C GLN A 615 19.65 11.19 -36.44
N GLU A 616 20.23 12.12 -35.70
CA GLU A 616 21.69 12.25 -35.68
C GLU A 616 22.17 11.31 -34.57
N ILE A 617 23.08 10.39 -34.89
CA ILE A 617 23.74 9.60 -33.85
C ILE A 617 24.30 10.58 -32.83
N ARG A 618 23.88 10.39 -31.59
CA ARG A 618 24.30 11.23 -30.48
C ARG A 618 25.77 10.93 -30.19
N GLU A 619 26.61 11.95 -30.21
CA GLU A 619 28.03 11.82 -29.80
C GLU A 619 28.14 11.20 -28.40
N SER A 620 27.16 11.46 -27.52
CA SER A 620 27.06 10.83 -26.20
C SER A 620 26.92 9.31 -26.26
N GLU A 621 26.20 8.76 -27.23
CA GLU A 621 26.01 7.30 -27.39
C GLU A 621 27.30 6.62 -27.86
N VAL A 622 28.00 7.24 -28.80
CA VAL A 622 29.33 6.80 -29.25
C VAL A 622 30.31 6.81 -28.07
N GLN A 623 30.31 7.88 -27.26
CA GLN A 623 31.20 8.01 -26.11
C GLN A 623 30.92 6.95 -25.04
N VAL A 624 29.64 6.70 -24.71
CA VAL A 624 29.26 5.68 -23.71
C VAL A 624 29.66 4.29 -24.19
N LEU A 625 29.35 3.92 -25.44
CA LEU A 625 29.71 2.61 -25.97
C LEU A 625 31.23 2.44 -26.07
N TYR A 626 31.97 3.50 -26.43
CA TYR A 626 33.43 3.51 -26.35
C TYR A 626 33.93 3.22 -24.93
N GLN A 627 33.37 3.88 -23.91
CA GLN A 627 33.75 3.65 -22.52
C GLN A 627 33.49 2.21 -22.08
N ILE A 628 32.32 1.65 -22.41
CA ILE A 628 31.98 0.26 -22.08
C ILE A 628 32.98 -0.72 -22.70
N LEU A 629 33.25 -0.58 -24.01
CA LEU A 629 34.15 -1.47 -24.74
C LEU A 629 35.60 -1.35 -24.24
N SER A 630 36.07 -0.15 -23.89
CA SER A 630 37.38 0.06 -23.27
C SER A 630 37.48 -0.67 -21.92
N ILE A 631 36.47 -0.52 -21.06
CA ILE A 631 36.41 -1.20 -19.75
C ILE A 631 36.42 -2.73 -19.93
N MET A 632 35.72 -3.26 -20.95
CA MET A 632 35.69 -4.69 -21.26
C MET A 632 37.05 -5.22 -21.72
N SER A 633 37.77 -4.44 -22.53
CA SER A 633 39.12 -4.78 -22.99
C SER A 633 40.13 -4.79 -21.84
N GLU A 634 40.08 -3.77 -20.97
CA GLU A 634 41.00 -3.61 -19.83
C GLU A 634 40.82 -4.67 -18.73
N ASN A 635 39.57 -5.03 -18.42
CA ASN A 635 39.25 -5.94 -17.31
C ASN A 635 39.20 -7.43 -17.70
N HIS A 636 39.60 -7.77 -18.93
CA HIS A 636 39.55 -9.16 -19.38
C HIS A 636 40.62 -10.01 -18.66
N PRO A 637 40.27 -11.14 -18.01
CA PRO A 637 41.20 -11.91 -17.19
C PRO A 637 42.41 -12.47 -17.94
N SER A 638 42.31 -12.68 -19.27
CA SER A 638 43.45 -13.10 -20.12
C SER A 638 44.49 -11.99 -20.38
N ALA A 639 44.20 -10.71 -20.10
CA ALA A 639 45.14 -9.60 -20.34
C ALA A 639 46.36 -9.61 -19.40
N SER A 640 46.33 -10.46 -18.35
CA SER A 640 47.36 -10.55 -17.32
C SER A 640 48.58 -11.44 -17.66
N PHE A 641 48.72 -11.91 -18.91
CA PHE A 641 49.91 -12.69 -19.31
C PHE A 641 51.13 -11.79 -19.55
N ASN A 642 52.10 -11.94 -18.64
CA ASN A 642 53.51 -11.49 -18.71
C ASN A 642 54.06 -11.37 -20.14
N MET A 643 54.37 -10.15 -20.61
CA MET A 643 55.64 -9.83 -21.28
C MET A 643 55.82 -8.34 -21.52
N LYS A 644 57.09 -7.93 -21.48
CA LYS A 644 57.61 -6.58 -21.70
C LYS A 644 57.32 -6.13 -23.14
N ASP A 645 56.19 -5.46 -23.38
CA ASP A 645 56.00 -4.57 -24.53
C ASP A 645 54.78 -3.67 -24.23
N ASN A 646 54.96 -2.36 -24.36
CA ASN A 646 54.01 -1.32 -23.92
C ASN A 646 52.77 -1.14 -24.82
N GLU A 647 52.43 -2.08 -25.70
CA GLU A 647 51.30 -1.95 -26.61
C GLU A 647 50.68 -3.31 -26.95
N ARG A 648 49.76 -3.84 -26.12
CA ARG A 648 48.81 -4.89 -26.57
C ARG A 648 47.48 -4.75 -25.86
N GLU A 649 46.62 -3.88 -26.38
CA GLU A 649 45.18 -3.93 -26.12
C GLU A 649 44.59 -5.17 -26.81
N LEU A 650 43.62 -5.84 -26.17
CA LEU A 650 42.95 -7.02 -26.72
C LEU A 650 42.06 -6.61 -27.91
N PRO A 651 42.16 -7.28 -29.08
CA PRO A 651 41.25 -7.01 -30.19
C PRO A 651 39.81 -7.38 -29.81
N ILE A 652 38.88 -6.44 -30.01
CA ILE A 652 37.46 -6.64 -29.70
C ILE A 652 36.76 -7.17 -30.94
N TYR A 653 36.18 -8.36 -30.85
CA TYR A 653 35.36 -8.93 -31.92
C TYR A 653 33.90 -8.65 -31.61
N LEU A 654 33.31 -7.71 -32.34
CA LEU A 654 31.93 -7.30 -32.18
C LEU A 654 31.05 -8.05 -33.18
N VAL A 655 30.13 -8.83 -32.65
CA VAL A 655 29.16 -9.64 -33.40
C VAL A 655 27.82 -8.90 -33.46
N TYR A 656 27.21 -8.84 -34.64
CA TYR A 656 25.93 -8.16 -34.90
C TYR A 656 25.04 -8.98 -35.85
N GLU A 657 23.72 -8.93 -35.65
CA GLU A 657 22.78 -9.82 -36.34
C GLU A 657 22.48 -9.46 -37.80
N ASN A 658 22.48 -8.17 -38.18
CA ASN A 658 21.98 -7.74 -39.51
C ASN A 658 22.87 -6.69 -40.20
N THR A 659 22.70 -5.42 -39.85
CA THR A 659 23.47 -4.30 -40.39
C THR A 659 24.30 -3.71 -39.27
N VAL A 660 25.58 -3.40 -39.53
CA VAL A 660 26.44 -2.73 -38.55
C VAL A 660 25.75 -1.42 -38.13
N PRO A 661 25.34 -1.28 -36.86
CA PRO A 661 24.77 -0.03 -36.37
C PRO A 661 25.75 1.12 -36.63
N GLU A 662 25.26 2.25 -37.13
CA GLU A 662 26.12 3.37 -37.49
C GLU A 662 26.88 3.92 -36.25
N VAL A 663 26.33 3.75 -35.04
CA VAL A 663 27.04 4.00 -33.77
C VAL A 663 28.30 3.12 -33.64
N ILE A 664 28.23 1.84 -34.01
CA ILE A 664 29.37 0.92 -33.97
C ILE A 664 30.43 1.32 -35.00
N GLN A 665 30.03 1.82 -36.18
CA GLN A 665 30.99 2.35 -37.15
C GLN A 665 31.75 3.55 -36.58
N LYS A 666 31.04 4.50 -35.96
CA LYS A 666 31.68 5.68 -35.33
C LYS A 666 32.57 5.28 -34.15
N VAL A 667 32.13 4.36 -33.28
CA VAL A 667 32.97 3.86 -32.19
C VAL A 667 34.22 3.16 -32.73
N ARG A 668 34.11 2.40 -33.82
CA ARG A 668 35.25 1.77 -34.48
C ARG A 668 36.25 2.79 -35.03
N GLU A 669 35.77 3.92 -35.56
CA GLU A 669 36.63 5.02 -36.00
C GLU A 669 37.37 5.65 -34.81
N VAL A 670 36.67 5.91 -33.71
CA VAL A 670 37.26 6.46 -32.46
C VAL A 670 38.25 5.48 -31.81
N MET A 671 37.99 4.18 -31.88
CA MET A 671 38.91 3.13 -31.41
C MET A 671 39.98 2.74 -32.44
N GLU A 672 40.24 3.58 -33.45
CA GLU A 672 41.31 3.37 -34.45
C GLU A 672 41.24 1.99 -35.14
N LYS A 673 40.03 1.48 -35.40
CA LYS A 673 39.76 0.16 -36.01
C LYS A 673 40.20 -1.06 -35.20
N LYS A 674 40.40 -0.93 -33.87
CA LYS A 674 40.63 -2.05 -32.95
C LYS A 674 39.43 -3.01 -32.80
N ILE A 675 38.26 -2.59 -33.28
CA ILE A 675 37.05 -3.40 -33.35
C ILE A 675 36.99 -4.14 -34.69
N TYR A 676 36.92 -5.46 -34.60
CA TYR A 676 36.68 -6.38 -35.71
C TYR A 676 35.19 -6.73 -35.75
N LEU A 677 34.54 -6.45 -36.87
CA LEU A 677 33.10 -6.65 -37.05
C LEU A 677 32.84 -8.04 -37.66
N LEU A 678 31.95 -8.81 -37.05
CA LEU A 678 31.53 -10.13 -37.50
C LEU A 678 30.00 -10.13 -37.70
N SER A 679 29.52 -10.51 -38.89
CA SER A 679 28.09 -10.68 -39.16
C SER A 679 27.61 -12.06 -38.69
N VAL A 680 26.42 -12.14 -38.10
CA VAL A 680 25.68 -13.38 -37.83
C VAL A 680 24.83 -13.72 -39.05
N ASP A 681 25.42 -13.95 -40.22
CA ASP A 681 24.60 -14.44 -41.34
C ASP A 681 24.16 -15.89 -41.06
N ASP A 682 22.86 -16.17 -41.18
CA ASP A 682 22.11 -17.42 -40.88
C ASP A 682 22.66 -18.74 -41.49
N ASN A 683 23.82 -18.74 -42.14
CA ASN A 683 24.45 -19.90 -42.78
C ASN A 683 25.89 -20.19 -42.36
N CYS A 684 26.46 -19.47 -41.40
CA CYS A 684 27.69 -19.93 -40.76
C CYS A 684 27.35 -20.98 -39.71
N GLY A 685 27.47 -22.25 -40.07
CA GLY A 685 27.51 -23.33 -39.08
C GLY A 685 28.44 -22.95 -37.93
N SER A 686 28.10 -23.39 -36.71
CA SER A 686 28.71 -23.07 -35.41
C SER A 686 30.24 -23.15 -35.30
N ASP A 687 30.94 -23.55 -36.37
CA ASP A 687 32.36 -23.81 -36.47
C ASP A 687 33.19 -22.68 -37.12
N VAL A 688 32.60 -21.55 -37.57
CA VAL A 688 33.33 -20.52 -38.36
C VAL A 688 33.59 -19.21 -37.61
N LEU A 689 32.99 -18.97 -36.44
CA LEU A 689 33.33 -17.77 -35.65
C LEU A 689 34.74 -17.94 -35.03
N PRO A 690 35.64 -16.95 -35.15
CA PRO A 690 36.94 -17.02 -34.50
C PRO A 690 36.76 -17.23 -33.00
N ARG A 691 37.74 -17.88 -32.34
CA ARG A 691 37.80 -18.07 -30.88
C ARG A 691 38.77 -17.06 -30.24
N PRO A 692 38.53 -15.74 -30.32
CA PRO A 692 39.40 -14.77 -29.69
C PRO A 692 39.20 -14.79 -28.18
N ASP A 693 40.12 -14.17 -27.46
CA ASP A 693 40.00 -14.03 -26.01
C ASP A 693 38.78 -13.18 -25.61
N LEU A 694 38.40 -12.17 -26.40
CA LEU A 694 37.25 -11.29 -26.15
C LEU A 694 36.32 -11.17 -27.36
N THR A 695 35.15 -11.81 -27.27
CA THR A 695 34.03 -11.65 -28.21
C THR A 695 32.87 -10.94 -27.50
N VAL A 696 32.33 -9.90 -28.12
CA VAL A 696 31.21 -9.10 -27.62
C VAL A 696 30.07 -9.17 -28.62
N TYR A 697 28.92 -9.66 -28.19
CA TYR A 697 27.68 -9.56 -28.96
C TYR A 697 27.02 -8.23 -28.62
N PHE A 698 26.58 -7.49 -29.62
CA PHE A 698 25.87 -6.23 -29.44
C PHE A 698 24.48 -6.35 -30.05
N GLU A 699 23.47 -6.15 -29.21
CA GLU A 699 22.07 -6.23 -29.61
C GLU A 699 21.32 -4.95 -29.19
N ASP A 700 20.44 -4.47 -30.05
CA ASP A 700 19.61 -3.30 -29.77
C ASP A 700 18.14 -3.72 -29.64
N ALA A 701 17.63 -3.73 -28.41
CA ALA A 701 16.24 -4.07 -28.15
C ALA A 701 15.30 -2.86 -28.33
N THR A 702 15.84 -1.66 -28.49
CA THR A 702 15.07 -0.41 -28.47
C THR A 702 14.43 -0.13 -29.82
N ASN A 703 13.14 0.21 -29.81
CA ASN A 703 12.47 0.76 -30.97
C ASN A 703 12.64 2.29 -30.96
N GLN A 704 12.85 2.94 -32.11
CA GLN A 704 13.15 4.37 -32.22
C GLN A 704 11.97 5.31 -31.85
N SER A 705 10.96 4.80 -31.14
CA SER A 705 9.77 5.55 -30.71
C SER A 705 9.96 6.18 -29.34
N ARG A 706 9.50 7.42 -29.17
CA ARG A 706 9.52 8.16 -27.90
C ARG A 706 8.30 7.85 -27.05
N GLN A 707 8.41 6.95 -26.08
CA GLN A 707 7.24 6.50 -25.30
C GLN A 707 7.48 6.49 -23.78
N GLY A 708 8.50 7.18 -23.27
CA GLY A 708 8.74 7.28 -21.82
C GLY A 708 8.92 5.90 -21.19
N LEU A 709 8.25 5.64 -20.05
CA LEU A 709 8.23 4.31 -19.42
C LEU A 709 7.49 3.25 -20.26
N GLN A 710 6.60 3.64 -21.18
CA GLN A 710 5.91 2.69 -22.06
C GLN A 710 6.87 2.03 -23.05
N THR A 711 8.04 2.63 -23.28
CA THR A 711 9.11 2.00 -24.09
C THR A 711 9.48 0.64 -23.53
N GLU A 712 9.57 0.49 -22.20
CA GLU A 712 9.89 -0.81 -21.56
C GLU A 712 8.84 -1.89 -21.92
N LEU A 713 7.56 -1.51 -21.91
CA LEU A 713 6.43 -2.41 -22.20
C LEU A 713 6.44 -2.92 -23.64
N GLN A 714 7.00 -2.14 -24.56
CA GLN A 714 7.05 -2.47 -25.98
C GLN A 714 8.25 -3.32 -26.34
N ILE A 715 9.41 -3.06 -25.71
CA ILE A 715 10.66 -3.74 -26.03
C ILE A 715 10.80 -5.09 -25.33
N GLN A 716 9.93 -5.43 -24.37
CA GLN A 716 10.03 -6.68 -23.59
C GLN A 716 10.10 -7.94 -24.47
N LYS A 717 9.33 -8.00 -25.56
CA LYS A 717 9.36 -9.11 -26.53
C LYS A 717 10.71 -9.18 -27.26
N ASN A 718 11.27 -8.02 -27.64
CA ASN A 718 12.58 -7.94 -28.27
C ASN A 718 13.69 -8.40 -27.32
N VAL A 719 13.68 -7.95 -26.06
CA VAL A 719 14.66 -8.37 -25.04
C VAL A 719 14.59 -9.87 -24.79
N LEU A 720 13.38 -10.45 -24.74
CA LEU A 720 13.18 -11.89 -24.60
C LEU A 720 13.75 -12.66 -25.80
N SER A 721 13.45 -12.22 -27.03
CA SER A 721 13.98 -12.84 -28.26
C SER A 721 15.51 -12.79 -28.29
N ILE A 722 16.10 -11.62 -27.99
CA ILE A 722 17.54 -11.42 -27.89
C ILE A 722 18.15 -12.35 -26.83
N LEU A 723 17.51 -12.48 -25.65
CA LEU A 723 17.97 -13.39 -24.61
C LEU A 723 17.98 -14.84 -25.13
N ILE A 724 16.89 -15.31 -25.75
CA ILE A 724 16.80 -16.68 -26.27
C ILE A 724 17.86 -16.93 -27.34
N HIS A 725 18.01 -16.02 -28.30
CA HIS A 725 19.03 -16.10 -29.34
C HIS A 725 20.43 -16.15 -28.72
N SER A 726 20.73 -15.19 -27.84
CA SER A 726 22.02 -15.07 -27.17
C SER A 726 22.36 -16.33 -26.37
N LEU A 727 21.43 -16.86 -25.59
CA LEU A 727 21.68 -18.05 -24.77
C LEU A 727 21.95 -19.32 -25.59
N LYS A 728 21.39 -19.43 -26.80
CA LYS A 728 21.62 -20.54 -27.73
C LYS A 728 22.98 -20.45 -28.45
N ASN A 729 23.45 -19.24 -28.71
CA ASN A 729 24.62 -19.00 -29.57
C ASN A 729 25.90 -18.59 -28.82
N LEU A 730 25.78 -18.02 -27.61
CA LEU A 730 26.94 -17.57 -26.84
C LEU A 730 27.84 -18.73 -26.40
N GLN A 731 29.15 -18.58 -26.63
CA GLN A 731 30.15 -19.50 -26.11
C GLN A 731 30.67 -19.04 -24.74
N ARG A 732 31.25 -19.97 -23.99
CA ARG A 732 31.83 -19.65 -22.67
C ARG A 732 32.84 -18.51 -22.78
N LYS A 733 32.79 -17.59 -21.81
CA LYS A 733 33.60 -16.35 -21.71
C LYS A 733 33.21 -15.23 -22.67
N ASN A 734 32.29 -15.45 -23.62
CA ASN A 734 31.78 -14.34 -24.44
C ASN A 734 31.04 -13.33 -23.57
N SER A 735 30.99 -12.08 -24.02
CA SER A 735 30.23 -11.02 -23.36
C SER A 735 29.10 -10.54 -24.27
N LEU A 736 28.09 -9.92 -23.66
CA LEU A 736 26.90 -9.44 -24.34
C LEU A 736 26.61 -8.01 -23.88
N ILE A 737 26.34 -7.12 -24.83
CA ILE A 737 25.84 -5.77 -24.60
C ILE A 737 24.46 -5.68 -25.23
N ILE A 738 23.48 -5.25 -24.44
CA ILE A 738 22.11 -5.03 -24.92
C ILE A 738 21.75 -3.57 -24.65
N LYS A 739 21.31 -2.85 -25.69
CA LYS A 739 20.64 -1.56 -25.52
C LYS A 739 19.17 -1.81 -25.18
N MET A 740 18.70 -1.26 -24.06
CA MET A 740 17.34 -1.46 -23.57
C MET A 740 16.84 -0.24 -22.79
N SER A 741 15.59 -0.28 -22.32
CA SER A 741 15.00 0.77 -21.47
C SER A 741 15.20 0.44 -19.99
N THR A 742 14.29 0.84 -19.10
CA THR A 742 14.27 0.49 -17.67
C THR A 742 14.02 -1.00 -17.41
N CYS A 743 14.12 -1.40 -16.14
CA CYS A 743 13.79 -2.74 -15.69
C CYS A 743 12.75 -2.72 -14.54
N LEU A 744 11.66 -1.98 -14.73
CA LEU A 744 10.63 -1.75 -13.70
C LEU A 744 9.54 -2.83 -13.69
N THR A 745 9.31 -3.53 -14.80
CA THR A 745 8.33 -4.61 -14.89
C THR A 745 8.88 -5.94 -14.38
N ARG A 746 8.00 -6.82 -13.91
CA ARG A 746 8.32 -8.18 -13.45
C ARG A 746 8.94 -9.02 -14.56
N ILE A 747 8.46 -8.87 -15.78
CA ILE A 747 9.04 -9.54 -16.94
C ILE A 747 10.46 -9.07 -17.21
N SER A 748 10.73 -7.76 -17.29
CA SER A 748 12.09 -7.26 -17.50
C SER A 748 13.02 -7.63 -16.34
N ALA A 749 12.58 -7.46 -15.09
CA ALA A 749 13.32 -7.86 -13.90
C ALA A 749 13.62 -9.36 -13.87
N GLY A 750 12.68 -10.21 -14.29
CA GLY A 750 12.85 -11.65 -14.42
C GLY A 750 13.88 -12.02 -15.50
N LEU A 751 13.88 -11.33 -16.64
CA LEU A 751 14.89 -11.53 -17.70
C LEU A 751 16.29 -11.16 -17.20
N ILE A 752 16.44 -10.00 -16.54
CA ILE A 752 17.71 -9.57 -15.96
C ILE A 752 18.15 -10.52 -14.84
N PHE A 753 17.21 -11.04 -14.06
CA PHE A 753 17.50 -12.04 -13.04
C PHE A 753 18.09 -13.30 -13.65
N LEU A 754 17.52 -13.82 -14.75
CA LEU A 754 18.07 -14.97 -15.48
C LEU A 754 19.43 -14.67 -16.10
N PHE A 755 19.62 -13.49 -16.71
CA PHE A 755 20.94 -13.04 -17.18
C PHE A 755 21.97 -13.06 -16.05
N SER A 756 21.61 -12.57 -14.86
CA SER A 756 22.50 -12.56 -13.70
C SER A 756 22.96 -13.95 -13.27
N ARG A 757 22.23 -15.01 -13.60
CA ARG A 757 22.60 -16.41 -13.31
C ARG A 757 23.48 -17.04 -14.39
N CYS A 758 23.40 -16.53 -15.62
CA CYS A 758 24.08 -17.11 -16.78
C CYS A 758 25.45 -16.48 -17.04
N PHE A 759 25.69 -15.28 -16.52
CA PHE A 759 26.93 -14.52 -16.68
C PHE A 759 27.67 -14.39 -15.34
N ALA A 760 28.99 -14.25 -15.39
CA ALA A 760 29.79 -14.06 -14.17
C ALA A 760 29.47 -12.74 -13.47
N GLU A 761 29.13 -11.72 -14.25
CA GLU A 761 28.83 -10.37 -13.80
C GLU A 761 27.90 -9.69 -14.80
N ILE A 762 26.96 -8.89 -14.31
CA ILE A 762 26.11 -8.01 -15.12
C ILE A 762 26.18 -6.59 -14.58
N GLY A 763 25.80 -5.60 -15.37
CA GLY A 763 25.84 -4.22 -14.94
C GLY A 763 25.18 -3.29 -15.94
N PHE A 764 24.83 -2.09 -15.48
CA PHE A 764 24.12 -1.12 -16.29
C PHE A 764 24.96 0.15 -16.46
N HIS A 765 24.88 0.72 -17.67
CA HIS A 765 25.41 2.03 -17.99
C HIS A 765 24.27 2.88 -18.59
N PRO A 766 23.87 3.99 -17.94
CA PRO A 766 22.82 4.86 -18.49
C PRO A 766 23.29 5.52 -19.78
N LEU A 767 22.36 5.72 -20.72
CA LEU A 767 22.62 6.49 -21.93
C LEU A 767 22.12 7.93 -21.72
N ILE A 768 23.00 8.91 -21.91
CA ILE A 768 22.68 10.34 -21.73
C ILE A 768 21.89 10.80 -22.96
N ALA A 769 20.58 10.64 -22.87
CA ALA A 769 19.63 11.00 -23.89
C ALA A 769 18.35 11.48 -23.24
N ILE A 770 18.00 12.74 -23.49
CA ILE A 770 16.88 13.39 -22.80
C ILE A 770 15.54 12.98 -23.43
N ASP A 771 15.56 12.47 -24.65
CA ASP A 771 14.38 12.11 -25.41
C ASP A 771 13.96 10.64 -25.30
N HIS A 772 14.83 9.76 -24.78
CA HIS A 772 14.54 8.34 -24.59
C HIS A 772 15.15 7.83 -23.28
N LEU A 773 14.36 7.02 -22.56
CA LEU A 773 14.82 6.36 -21.35
C LEU A 773 15.55 5.07 -21.71
N GLU A 774 16.78 5.20 -22.22
CA GLU A 774 17.65 4.10 -22.68
C GLU A 774 18.89 3.89 -21.81
N GLN A 775 19.37 2.65 -21.74
CA GLN A 775 20.60 2.26 -21.06
C GLN A 775 21.21 1.01 -21.73
N TYR A 776 22.49 0.78 -21.48
CA TYR A 776 23.16 -0.46 -21.85
C TYR A 776 23.20 -1.43 -20.67
N LEU A 777 22.65 -2.62 -20.87
CA LEU A 777 22.96 -3.79 -20.06
C LEU A 777 24.25 -4.40 -20.59
N VAL A 778 25.22 -4.59 -19.70
CA VAL A 778 26.50 -5.20 -20.01
C VAL A 778 26.63 -6.49 -19.20
N CYS A 779 26.84 -7.59 -19.89
CA CYS A 779 26.92 -8.94 -19.34
C CYS A 779 28.31 -9.52 -19.63
N TRP A 780 29.11 -9.75 -18.60
CA TRP A 780 30.47 -10.25 -18.72
C TRP A 780 30.56 -11.76 -18.55
N GLN A 781 31.34 -12.39 -19.42
CA GLN A 781 31.78 -13.78 -19.31
C GLN A 781 30.62 -14.76 -19.11
N TYR A 782 29.93 -15.06 -20.20
CA TYR A 782 28.91 -16.10 -20.27
C TYR A 782 29.47 -17.42 -19.72
N SER A 783 28.77 -17.99 -18.74
CA SER A 783 29.19 -19.20 -18.05
C SER A 783 28.54 -20.44 -18.66
N ARG A 784 27.21 -20.50 -18.59
CA ARG A 784 26.32 -21.49 -19.23
C ARG A 784 24.89 -21.19 -18.77
N CYS A 785 23.91 -21.35 -19.66
CA CYS A 785 22.51 -21.52 -19.30
C CYS A 785 22.09 -23.00 -19.46
N PRO A 786 21.38 -23.59 -18.48
CA PRO A 786 20.76 -24.90 -18.65
C PRO A 786 19.66 -24.92 -19.73
N ASP A 787 19.54 -26.03 -20.45
CA ASP A 787 18.58 -26.17 -21.56
C ASP A 787 17.13 -25.98 -21.11
N HIS A 788 16.77 -26.45 -19.91
CA HIS A 788 15.41 -26.29 -19.36
C HIS A 788 15.02 -24.82 -19.12
N ILE A 789 15.98 -23.91 -18.89
CA ILE A 789 15.69 -22.47 -18.79
C ILE A 789 15.44 -21.90 -20.19
N ILE A 790 16.19 -22.35 -21.20
CA ILE A 790 15.97 -21.95 -22.59
C ILE A 790 14.60 -22.44 -23.07
N ASP A 791 14.24 -23.70 -22.78
CA ASP A 791 12.94 -24.28 -23.12
C ASP A 791 11.79 -23.49 -22.46
N HIS A 792 11.94 -23.13 -21.18
CA HIS A 792 11.00 -22.27 -20.47
C HIS A 792 10.82 -20.91 -21.16
N LEU A 793 11.92 -20.24 -21.51
CA LEU A 793 11.87 -18.94 -22.19
C LEU A 793 11.22 -19.04 -23.58
N VAL A 794 11.50 -20.11 -24.33
CA VAL A 794 10.85 -20.38 -25.63
C VAL A 794 9.35 -20.59 -25.43
N HIS A 795 8.94 -21.33 -24.41
CA HIS A 795 7.52 -21.52 -24.08
C HIS A 795 6.83 -20.18 -23.72
N VAL A 796 7.49 -19.33 -22.92
CA VAL A 796 7.01 -17.98 -22.60
C VAL A 796 6.87 -17.13 -23.87
N MET A 797 7.85 -17.18 -24.78
CA MET A 797 7.81 -16.43 -26.04
C MET A 797 6.64 -16.87 -26.93
N GLN A 798 6.42 -18.18 -27.08
CA GLN A 798 5.28 -18.72 -27.84
C GLN A 798 3.95 -18.22 -27.27
N ARG A 799 3.77 -18.28 -25.95
CA ARG A 799 2.56 -17.79 -25.29
C ARG A 799 2.36 -16.27 -25.40
N LEU A 800 3.45 -15.50 -25.53
CA LEU A 800 3.40 -14.06 -25.82
C LEU A 800 3.08 -13.74 -27.29
N GLU A 801 3.25 -14.70 -28.19
CA GLU A 801 2.83 -14.59 -29.59
C GLU A 801 1.35 -14.98 -29.73
N ASP A 802 0.89 -15.99 -28.98
CA ASP A 802 -0.49 -16.46 -28.96
C ASP A 802 -1.46 -15.51 -28.21
N SER A 803 -0.95 -14.51 -27.48
CA SER A 803 -1.73 -13.64 -26.59
C SER A 803 -2.73 -12.71 -27.31
N ASP A 804 -2.60 -12.52 -28.62
CA ASP A 804 -3.31 -11.49 -29.38
C ASP A 804 -4.84 -11.72 -29.44
N ASP A 805 -5.33 -12.95 -29.26
CA ASP A 805 -6.77 -13.28 -29.35
C ASP A 805 -7.55 -13.11 -28.04
N SER A 806 -6.87 -13.11 -26.88
CA SER A 806 -7.51 -13.19 -25.56
C SER A 806 -7.60 -11.85 -24.80
N GLY A 807 -6.84 -10.84 -25.23
CA GLY A 807 -6.66 -9.58 -24.50
C GLY A 807 -5.80 -9.69 -23.22
N MET A 808 -5.30 -10.89 -22.89
CA MET A 808 -4.39 -11.16 -21.77
C MET A 808 -2.97 -11.35 -22.29
N THR A 809 -1.96 -11.08 -21.46
CA THR A 809 -0.54 -11.29 -21.76
C THR A 809 0.18 -11.97 -20.60
N ILE A 810 1.42 -12.43 -20.83
CA ILE A 810 2.30 -12.90 -19.76
C ILE A 810 2.95 -11.70 -19.08
N LEU A 811 2.84 -11.65 -17.75
CA LEU A 811 3.34 -10.54 -16.93
C LEU A 811 4.71 -10.81 -16.32
N GLU A 812 5.14 -12.07 -16.25
CA GLU A 812 6.42 -12.44 -15.66
C GLU A 812 7.02 -13.71 -16.27
N VAL A 813 8.34 -13.73 -16.44
CA VAL A 813 9.12 -14.91 -16.88
C VAL A 813 9.61 -15.76 -15.72
N VAL A 814 9.71 -15.17 -14.52
CA VAL A 814 10.10 -15.80 -13.27
C VAL A 814 9.12 -15.28 -12.23
N PRO A 815 8.51 -16.13 -11.37
CA PRO A 815 7.60 -15.66 -10.35
C PRO A 815 8.22 -14.54 -9.52
N VAL A 816 7.56 -13.39 -9.43
CA VAL A 816 8.12 -12.20 -8.77
C VAL A 816 8.58 -12.50 -7.33
N VAL A 817 7.86 -13.37 -6.62
CA VAL A 817 8.23 -13.82 -5.27
C VAL A 817 9.61 -14.49 -5.23
N THR A 818 9.98 -15.25 -6.27
CA THR A 818 11.31 -15.88 -6.42
C THR A 818 12.40 -14.82 -6.57
N ILE A 819 12.13 -13.76 -7.33
CA ILE A 819 13.06 -12.64 -7.50
C ILE A 819 13.23 -11.88 -6.18
N LEU A 820 12.12 -11.59 -5.48
CA LEU A 820 12.10 -10.82 -4.23
C LEU A 820 12.75 -11.57 -3.05
N GLN A 821 12.86 -12.88 -3.11
CA GLN A 821 13.64 -13.68 -2.16
C GLN A 821 15.16 -13.45 -2.30
N ASP A 822 15.65 -12.97 -3.45
CA ASP A 822 17.03 -12.55 -3.64
C ASP A 822 17.24 -11.07 -3.31
N PHE A 823 17.29 -10.76 -2.01
CA PHE A 823 17.43 -9.38 -1.51
C PHE A 823 18.58 -8.59 -2.17
N HIS A 824 19.73 -9.25 -2.42
CA HIS A 824 20.88 -8.58 -3.04
C HIS A 824 20.61 -8.20 -4.50
N PHE A 825 19.97 -9.10 -5.26
CA PHE A 825 19.56 -8.80 -6.63
C PHE A 825 18.49 -7.70 -6.66
N THR A 826 17.45 -7.82 -5.82
CA THR A 826 16.38 -6.82 -5.76
C THR A 826 16.94 -5.44 -5.43
N GLN A 827 17.78 -5.34 -4.39
CA GLN A 827 18.41 -4.07 -4.00
C GLN A 827 19.28 -3.49 -5.13
N PHE A 828 20.02 -4.33 -5.83
CA PHE A 828 20.82 -3.92 -6.98
C PHE A 828 19.93 -3.32 -8.08
N LEU A 829 18.89 -4.05 -8.50
CA LEU A 829 18.02 -3.62 -9.59
C LEU A 829 17.25 -2.35 -9.24
N THR A 830 16.70 -2.26 -8.02
CA THR A 830 16.02 -1.05 -7.54
C THR A 830 16.97 0.15 -7.53
N LYS A 831 18.21 -0.03 -7.08
CA LYS A 831 19.20 1.05 -7.07
C LYS A 831 19.54 1.52 -8.49
N VAL A 832 19.70 0.58 -9.44
CA VAL A 832 19.95 0.92 -10.85
C VAL A 832 18.81 1.73 -11.43
N ASN A 833 17.58 1.23 -11.33
CA ASN A 833 16.40 1.93 -11.87
C ASN A 833 16.21 3.31 -11.23
N ASN A 834 16.36 3.43 -9.91
CA ASN A 834 16.21 4.71 -9.21
C ASN A 834 17.23 5.73 -9.67
N ASP A 835 18.49 5.32 -9.77
CA ASP A 835 19.56 6.24 -10.14
C ASP A 835 19.46 6.62 -11.63
N PHE A 836 18.98 5.71 -12.48
CA PHE A 836 18.66 6.01 -13.87
C PHE A 836 17.51 7.03 -14.00
N MET A 837 16.40 6.84 -13.28
CA MET A 837 15.28 7.79 -13.27
C MET A 837 15.68 9.17 -12.69
N LYS A 838 16.45 9.23 -11.61
CA LYS A 838 16.95 10.50 -11.04
C LYS A 838 17.76 11.29 -12.05
N ARG A 839 18.61 10.60 -12.83
CA ARG A 839 19.40 11.20 -13.90
C ARG A 839 18.48 11.82 -14.95
N TYR A 840 17.56 11.01 -15.47
CA TYR A 840 16.59 11.46 -16.48
C TYR A 840 15.77 12.66 -15.99
N ILE A 841 15.23 12.60 -14.77
CA ILE A 841 14.48 13.70 -14.16
C ILE A 841 15.33 14.98 -14.13
N THR A 842 16.57 14.89 -13.67
CA THR A 842 17.46 16.06 -13.56
C THR A 842 17.72 16.70 -14.92
N GLU A 843 18.07 15.89 -15.92
CA GLU A 843 18.39 16.39 -17.27
C GLU A 843 17.17 16.99 -17.97
N VAL A 844 15.99 16.37 -17.87
CA VAL A 844 14.74 16.91 -18.45
C VAL A 844 14.34 18.21 -17.74
N VAL A 845 14.41 18.26 -16.41
CA VAL A 845 14.05 19.46 -15.63
C VAL A 845 14.97 20.63 -15.97
N GLU A 846 16.28 20.40 -16.08
CA GLU A 846 17.23 21.45 -16.47
C GLU A 846 16.94 22.00 -17.86
N LYS A 847 16.66 21.13 -18.84
CA LYS A 847 16.28 21.57 -20.18
C LYS A 847 14.94 22.27 -20.23
N GLU A 848 13.95 21.81 -19.46
CA GLU A 848 12.64 22.46 -19.37
C GLU A 848 12.77 23.85 -18.73
N LYS A 849 13.64 24.02 -17.73
CA LYS A 849 13.98 25.34 -17.16
C LYS A 849 14.60 26.27 -18.19
N ILE A 850 15.59 25.79 -18.96
CA ILE A 850 16.21 26.57 -20.06
C ILE A 850 15.16 26.93 -21.12
N PHE A 851 14.31 25.98 -21.51
CA PHE A 851 13.22 26.21 -22.45
C PHE A 851 12.31 27.36 -22.01
N TYR A 852 11.98 27.45 -20.73
CA TYR A 852 11.20 28.56 -20.19
C TYR A 852 11.99 29.86 -20.06
N GLN A 853 13.30 29.82 -19.85
CA GLN A 853 14.17 31.00 -19.84
C GLN A 853 14.33 31.62 -21.23
N ASP A 854 14.45 30.78 -22.27
CA ASP A 854 14.65 31.21 -23.65
C ASP A 854 13.35 31.73 -24.33
N ASN A 855 12.18 31.33 -23.83
CA ASN A 855 10.87 31.67 -24.40
C ASN A 855 10.03 32.67 -23.56
N SER A 856 10.62 33.32 -22.55
CA SER A 856 9.96 34.41 -21.81
C SER A 856 10.80 35.68 -21.81
N ASP A 857 10.17 36.81 -22.15
CA ASP A 857 10.63 38.12 -21.69
C ASP A 857 10.82 38.05 -20.17
N ILE A 858 12.03 38.41 -19.74
CA ILE A 858 12.57 38.20 -18.41
C ILE A 858 11.70 38.87 -17.34
N GLN A 859 11.16 38.08 -16.41
CA GLN A 859 11.08 38.46 -15.00
C GLN A 859 11.55 37.27 -14.15
N THR A 860 12.63 37.52 -13.42
CA THR A 860 13.48 36.58 -12.70
C THR A 860 12.78 35.93 -11.52
N ALA A 861 13.22 34.70 -11.20
CA ALA A 861 12.72 33.83 -10.14
C ALA A 861 12.75 34.42 -8.71
N ASP A 862 13.36 35.59 -8.52
CA ASP A 862 13.46 36.26 -7.21
C ASP A 862 12.19 37.01 -6.80
N GLU A 863 11.28 37.36 -7.72
CA GLU A 863 10.00 38.03 -7.38
C GLU A 863 8.88 37.06 -6.97
N TYR A 864 9.08 35.73 -7.08
CA TYR A 864 8.05 34.73 -6.79
C TYR A 864 8.26 33.98 -5.46
N PHE A 865 9.39 34.20 -4.79
CA PHE A 865 9.75 33.57 -3.51
C PHE A 865 9.61 34.50 -2.29
N GLU A 866 9.24 35.77 -2.49
CA GLU A 866 8.58 36.62 -1.48
C GLU A 866 7.07 36.43 -1.54
#